data_AF-A0A7C2TKG3-F1
#
_entry.id   AF-A0A7C2TKG3-F1
#
_cell.length_a   1.000
_cell.length_b   1.000
_cell.length_c   1.000
_cell.angle_alpha   90.00
_cell.angle_beta   90.00
_cell.angle_gamma   90.00
#
_symmetry.space_group_name_H-M   'P 1'
#
loop_
_entity.id
_entity.type
_entity.pdbx_description
1 polymer ?
#
loop_
_entity_poly.entity_id
_entity_poly.type
_entity_poly.pdbx_seq_one_letter_code
_entity_poly.pdbx_strand_id
1 'polypeptide(L)'
;MSRQLARSAITLSLAITLLTDYLLLQQGRSQAAQELKGSTSDTHYVSSSADAGPGSLRQALQEAASGDSILFQAAVFPPTSPVTITLTSRLPAITEPDLTIDASQAGVVLDGSAAGGDKTPGLEIQANGVVVRGLQIVNFSGCGIELRGQNNIVGGERGTGSGPLGQGNLLSGNQHSGVCLFEGGNYNTVRGNFFGLDVSGLKAWGSQGDGVHINGGHHNLIEGNIISSQTGSGVQVCCTPLSSYNTLQNNLIGVGRDGTTALPCFNKGVSLSDGAQHNTIGPGNVIADTAGSNGVSIAGGLSPANTILGNSIYDNLEGGILLWNENLGLVAAPVITAFNLGAGVVTGLACPNCLVQVYSDEANEGRIFEGQATADANGHFVFSKGTVLSGPHLTATATDAEGATSMFSVPTVGSKSVPLQAGNSNPFSRLATLSSSQSQDSRIGFYVQEQGWVDMGMVDATVLNRLGVKMARGQMNDPDSYLVNFQTDELLIHENFDQMISQLEAYGIEMAYNLLFWDKEHYRQTGGIDVPRFQSEAEVQRYLDFVRVMVRAFGDRVDTWEIWNEPSFEGSYQWILVDDYIDLARRAIPVIRAEDPGARIIVGSHHGWDEEQTKDYFYKVLESDLMPIVDVISWHPFLVHLDDAECGGELFDRYPQILAEIKSIAAAHGFTGEFRADELRFSTSSPSFPGPCAVDDRTAGKYYAREILRHLGEDVASGVIMNGETQLQVYKRLATLIAGAQASSFPLEISASTNVISYTYSLPGGGRMAAVWKDVHITPADSGSSATLRLPGLANYRAYGIDVLGGVEQPLMASVDEDDLVIQGLLLRDYPLLVRLAPPEELYVPLLYRFHR
;
A
#
# COMPACT_ATOMS: atom_id res chain seq x y z
N MET A 1 -49.23 -18.60 26.05
CA MET A 1 -48.84 -20.02 26.28
C MET A 1 -47.88 -20.59 25.23
N SER A 2 -47.62 -19.95 24.08
CA SER A 2 -46.72 -20.47 23.03
C SER A 2 -45.27 -19.91 23.02
N ARG A 3 -44.92 -18.94 23.87
CA ARG A 3 -43.55 -18.40 23.98
C ARG A 3 -42.70 -18.99 25.10
N GLN A 4 -43.31 -19.79 25.99
CA GLN A 4 -42.61 -20.48 27.09
C GLN A 4 -42.13 -21.88 26.68
N LEU A 5 -42.79 -22.52 25.70
CA LEU A 5 -42.41 -23.84 25.18
C LEU A 5 -41.20 -23.79 24.22
N ALA A 6 -41.00 -22.69 23.49
CA ALA A 6 -39.86 -22.53 22.58
C ALA A 6 -38.53 -22.26 23.32
N ARG A 7 -38.56 -21.59 24.49
CA ARG A 7 -37.37 -21.39 25.31
C ARG A 7 -36.94 -22.69 26.00
N SER A 8 -37.89 -23.47 26.53
CA SER A 8 -37.57 -24.76 27.15
C SER A 8 -37.05 -25.81 26.17
N ALA A 9 -37.46 -25.79 24.89
CA ALA A 9 -36.94 -26.72 23.88
C ALA A 9 -35.46 -26.43 23.51
N ILE A 10 -35.07 -25.15 23.46
CA ILE A 10 -33.68 -24.76 23.15
C ILE A 10 -32.75 -25.00 24.35
N THR A 11 -33.21 -24.77 25.58
CA THR A 11 -32.41 -25.06 26.79
C THR A 11 -32.27 -26.57 27.04
N LEU A 12 -33.29 -27.37 26.70
CA LEU A 12 -33.22 -28.83 26.82
C LEU A 12 -32.35 -29.44 25.72
N SER A 13 -32.37 -28.90 24.50
CA SER A 13 -31.48 -29.35 23.42
C SER A 13 -30.02 -29.03 23.73
N LEU A 14 -29.70 -27.83 24.24
CA LEU A 14 -28.33 -27.48 24.65
C LEU A 14 -27.84 -28.32 25.84
N ALA A 15 -28.72 -28.60 26.81
CA ALA A 15 -28.39 -29.44 27.96
C ALA A 15 -28.21 -30.93 27.57
N ILE A 16 -28.97 -31.43 26.58
CA ILE A 16 -28.80 -32.79 26.04
C ILE A 16 -27.51 -32.88 25.24
N THR A 17 -27.16 -31.89 24.41
CA THR A 17 -25.88 -31.87 23.67
C THR A 17 -24.67 -31.79 24.61
N LEU A 18 -24.74 -30.96 25.65
CA LEU A 18 -23.69 -30.88 26.68
C LEU A 18 -23.61 -32.14 27.56
N LEU A 19 -24.72 -32.83 27.83
CA LEU A 19 -24.70 -34.12 28.53
C LEU A 19 -24.17 -35.24 27.64
N THR A 20 -24.49 -35.26 26.34
CA THR A 20 -23.94 -36.24 25.40
C THR A 20 -22.46 -36.02 25.17
N ASP A 21 -21.99 -34.78 25.07
CA ASP A 21 -20.57 -34.45 24.98
C ASP A 21 -19.84 -34.81 26.30
N TYR A 22 -20.46 -34.57 27.46
CA TYR A 22 -19.90 -34.98 28.76
C TYR A 22 -19.87 -36.50 28.93
N LEU A 23 -20.88 -37.23 28.44
CA LEU A 23 -20.94 -38.70 28.45
C LEU A 23 -19.99 -39.33 27.42
N LEU A 24 -19.77 -38.68 26.27
CA LEU A 24 -18.75 -39.06 25.27
C LEU A 24 -17.34 -38.74 25.77
N LEU A 25 -17.13 -37.64 26.52
CA LEU A 25 -15.90 -37.33 27.23
C LEU A 25 -15.64 -38.31 28.39
N GLN A 26 -16.68 -38.77 29.09
CA GLN A 26 -16.58 -39.79 30.14
C GLN A 26 -16.35 -41.19 29.56
N GLN A 27 -17.02 -41.56 28.46
CA GLN A 27 -16.79 -42.82 27.74
C GLN A 27 -15.40 -42.84 27.08
N GLY A 28 -14.98 -41.74 26.45
CA GLY A 28 -13.64 -41.55 25.90
C GLY A 28 -12.54 -41.53 26.97
N ARG A 29 -12.80 -40.95 28.16
CA ARG A 29 -11.90 -41.08 29.32
C ARG A 29 -11.87 -42.49 29.90
N SER A 30 -12.97 -43.25 29.83
CA SER A 30 -13.02 -44.64 30.31
C SER A 30 -12.39 -45.64 29.34
N GLN A 31 -12.45 -45.38 28.03
CA GLN A 31 -11.72 -46.12 27.00
C GLN A 31 -10.22 -45.76 27.01
N ALA A 32 -9.87 -44.48 27.12
CA ALA A 32 -8.47 -44.06 27.31
C ALA A 32 -7.87 -44.62 28.61
N ALA A 33 -8.63 -44.66 29.72
CA ALA A 33 -8.16 -45.26 30.98
C ALA A 33 -8.11 -46.80 30.95
N GLN A 34 -8.74 -47.47 29.98
CA GLN A 34 -8.61 -48.91 29.76
C GLN A 34 -7.48 -49.27 28.77
N GLU A 35 -7.10 -48.38 27.86
CA GLU A 35 -5.94 -48.55 26.97
C GLU A 35 -4.60 -48.11 27.62
N LEU A 36 -4.63 -47.27 28.66
CA LEU A 36 -3.44 -46.85 29.43
C LEU A 36 -2.89 -47.91 30.42
N LYS A 37 -3.40 -49.14 30.40
CA LYS A 37 -2.80 -50.27 31.15
C LYS A 37 -1.88 -51.09 30.25
N GLY A 38 -0.70 -50.54 29.94
CA GLY A 38 0.40 -51.35 29.42
C GLY A 38 1.43 -50.71 28.50
N SER A 39 1.65 -49.39 28.50
CA SER A 39 2.85 -48.80 27.85
C SER A 39 3.78 -48.25 28.93
N THR A 40 4.92 -48.92 29.14
CA THR A 40 6.06 -48.32 29.84
C THR A 40 6.80 -47.46 28.82
N SER A 41 6.71 -46.13 28.95
CA SER A 41 7.55 -45.19 28.20
C SER A 41 9.02 -45.47 28.52
N ASP A 42 9.80 -45.80 27.50
CA ASP A 42 11.22 -46.11 27.62
C ASP A 42 12.08 -44.88 27.24
N THR A 43 13.34 -44.89 27.69
CA THR A 43 14.31 -43.83 27.41
C THR A 43 15.48 -44.37 26.60
N HIS A 44 15.66 -43.85 25.39
CA HIS A 44 16.77 -44.14 24.49
C HIS A 44 17.86 -43.09 24.65
N TYR A 45 19.11 -43.53 24.79
CA TYR A 45 20.26 -42.62 24.93
C TYR A 45 21.11 -42.60 23.67
N VAL A 46 21.28 -41.42 23.07
CA VAL A 46 22.25 -41.17 22.01
C VAL A 46 23.63 -40.98 22.65
N SER A 47 24.52 -41.93 22.38
CA SER A 47 25.87 -42.03 22.96
C SER A 47 26.96 -42.06 21.90
N SER A 48 26.65 -41.65 20.67
CA SER A 48 27.58 -41.60 19.55
C SER A 48 27.23 -40.45 18.62
N SER A 49 28.23 -39.74 18.11
CA SER A 49 28.08 -38.71 17.08
C SER A 49 28.07 -39.27 15.64
N ALA A 50 28.13 -40.60 15.49
CA ALA A 50 28.08 -41.25 14.18
C ALA A 50 26.67 -41.16 13.56
N ASP A 51 26.60 -41.05 12.24
CA ASP A 51 25.34 -41.01 11.47
C ASP A 51 24.46 -42.26 11.65
N ALA A 52 25.08 -43.43 11.84
CA ALA A 52 24.39 -44.72 11.97
C ALA A 52 25.15 -45.70 12.87
N GLY A 53 24.46 -46.77 13.26
CA GLY A 53 25.01 -47.84 14.10
C GLY A 53 24.75 -47.66 15.59
N PRO A 54 25.32 -48.53 16.44
CA PRO A 54 25.08 -48.55 17.89
C PRO A 54 25.25 -47.17 18.57
N GLY A 55 24.22 -46.73 19.29
CA GLY A 55 24.22 -45.49 20.06
C GLY A 55 24.01 -44.21 19.25
N SER A 56 23.70 -44.30 17.94
CA SER A 56 23.40 -43.15 17.08
C SER A 56 21.96 -42.66 17.24
N LEU A 57 21.70 -41.41 16.87
CA LEU A 57 20.34 -40.86 16.80
C LEU A 57 19.47 -41.66 15.81
N ARG A 58 20.04 -42.08 14.69
CA ARG A 58 19.33 -42.87 13.67
C ARG A 58 18.83 -44.19 14.23
N GLN A 59 19.65 -44.90 15.02
CA GLN A 59 19.21 -46.12 15.67
C GLN A 59 18.10 -45.82 16.69
N ALA A 60 18.27 -44.80 17.54
CA ALA A 60 17.27 -44.43 18.53
C ALA A 60 15.90 -44.12 17.89
N LEU A 61 15.89 -43.42 16.74
CA LEU A 61 14.67 -43.15 15.98
C LEU A 61 14.02 -44.40 15.37
N GLN A 62 14.79 -45.45 15.06
CA GLN A 62 14.28 -46.72 14.52
C GLN A 62 13.74 -47.64 15.61
N GLU A 63 14.23 -47.51 16.83
CA GLU A 63 13.89 -48.37 17.98
C GLU A 63 12.83 -47.77 18.89
N ALA A 64 12.66 -46.45 18.86
CA ALA A 64 11.67 -45.75 19.69
C ALA A 64 10.24 -46.18 19.35
N ALA A 65 9.43 -46.31 20.40
CA ALA A 65 8.00 -46.55 20.33
C ALA A 65 7.21 -45.32 20.81
N SER A 66 5.88 -45.39 20.69
CA SER A 66 5.00 -44.32 21.16
C SER A 66 5.20 -44.00 22.64
N GLY A 67 5.35 -42.70 22.95
CA GLY A 67 5.56 -42.18 24.30
C GLY A 67 7.01 -42.24 24.80
N ASP A 68 7.95 -42.76 24.02
CA ASP A 68 9.36 -42.85 24.42
C ASP A 68 10.05 -41.48 24.47
N SER A 69 11.22 -41.44 25.11
CA SER A 69 12.11 -40.29 25.11
C SER A 69 13.49 -40.62 24.55
N ILE A 70 13.99 -39.79 23.64
CA ILE A 70 15.35 -39.83 23.10
C ILE A 70 16.15 -38.69 23.75
N LEU A 71 17.15 -39.06 24.57
CA LEU A 71 18.03 -38.13 25.29
C LEU A 71 19.47 -38.25 24.79
N PHE A 72 20.25 -37.19 24.94
CA PHE A 72 21.65 -37.15 24.50
C PHE A 72 22.60 -37.22 25.69
N GLN A 73 23.59 -38.13 25.64
CA GLN A 73 24.55 -38.26 26.74
C GLN A 73 25.53 -37.09 26.76
N ALA A 74 25.53 -36.31 27.85
CA ALA A 74 26.41 -35.16 28.02
C ALA A 74 27.91 -35.49 27.95
N ALA A 75 28.29 -36.75 28.21
CA ALA A 75 29.67 -37.22 28.03
C ALA A 75 30.14 -37.19 26.57
N VAL A 76 29.20 -37.33 25.63
CA VAL A 76 29.44 -37.33 24.17
C VAL A 76 29.04 -35.99 23.56
N PHE A 77 28.01 -35.34 24.10
CA PHE A 77 27.49 -34.05 23.65
C PHE A 77 27.57 -33.01 24.79
N PRO A 78 28.76 -32.54 25.17
CA PRO A 78 28.91 -31.59 26.27
C PRO A 78 28.11 -30.31 26.02
N PRO A 79 27.32 -29.82 27.01
CA PRO A 79 26.47 -28.65 26.84
C PRO A 79 27.23 -27.37 26.40
N THR A 80 28.46 -27.21 26.88
CA THR A 80 29.30 -26.03 26.59
C THR A 80 30.21 -26.20 25.38
N SER A 81 30.20 -27.37 24.75
CA SER A 81 31.04 -27.69 23.58
C SER A 81 30.24 -28.59 22.64
N PRO A 82 29.31 -28.02 21.85
CA PRO A 82 28.43 -28.80 21.00
C PRO A 82 29.18 -29.73 20.05
N VAL A 83 28.62 -30.92 19.84
CA VAL A 83 29.18 -31.97 18.97
C VAL A 83 28.24 -32.21 17.79
N THR A 84 28.84 -32.29 16.60
CA THR A 84 28.13 -32.47 15.34
C THR A 84 27.91 -33.94 15.00
N ILE A 85 26.67 -34.26 14.64
CA ILE A 85 26.27 -35.46 13.91
C ILE A 85 26.13 -35.05 12.44
N THR A 86 27.13 -35.37 11.62
CA THR A 86 27.05 -35.15 10.17
C THR A 86 26.25 -36.27 9.53
N LEU A 87 25.10 -35.94 8.97
CA LEU A 87 24.22 -36.93 8.35
C LEU A 87 24.63 -37.17 6.89
N THR A 88 24.75 -38.44 6.50
CA THR A 88 25.08 -38.81 5.11
C THR A 88 23.85 -39.18 4.26
N SER A 89 22.68 -39.24 4.91
CA SER A 89 21.38 -39.49 4.30
C SER A 89 20.26 -38.99 5.21
N ARG A 90 19.05 -38.81 4.66
CA ARG A 90 17.84 -38.45 5.42
C ARG A 90 17.64 -39.35 6.65
N LEU A 91 17.29 -38.77 7.80
CA LEU A 91 16.87 -39.55 8.97
C LEU A 91 15.51 -40.24 8.72
N PRO A 92 15.21 -41.36 9.40
CA PRO A 92 13.88 -41.97 9.37
C PRO A 92 12.81 -40.96 9.77
N ALA A 93 11.65 -41.00 9.09
CA ALA A 93 10.50 -40.21 9.49
C ALA A 93 9.99 -40.63 10.87
N ILE A 94 9.57 -39.68 11.68
CA ILE A 94 8.99 -39.92 13.00
C ILE A 94 7.49 -40.21 12.81
N THR A 95 7.14 -41.49 12.91
CA THR A 95 5.77 -42.00 12.77
C THR A 95 5.14 -42.43 14.09
N GLU A 96 5.94 -42.57 15.14
CA GLU A 96 5.48 -42.95 16.48
C GLU A 96 4.96 -41.72 17.26
N PRO A 97 3.72 -41.75 17.78
CA PRO A 97 3.14 -40.61 18.49
C PRO A 97 3.73 -40.44 19.89
N ASP A 98 3.64 -39.21 20.41
CA ASP A 98 4.06 -38.84 21.76
C ASP A 98 5.58 -39.02 22.04
N LEU A 99 6.39 -39.11 20.99
CA LEU A 99 7.85 -39.20 21.11
C LEU A 99 8.46 -37.88 21.58
N THR A 100 9.39 -37.93 22.54
CA THR A 100 10.17 -36.73 22.96
C THR A 100 11.63 -36.85 22.53
N ILE A 101 12.14 -35.89 21.75
CA ILE A 101 13.55 -35.72 21.43
C ILE A 101 14.08 -34.51 22.19
N ASP A 102 14.93 -34.75 23.20
CA ASP A 102 15.34 -33.72 24.15
C ASP A 102 16.87 -33.60 24.28
N ALA A 103 17.39 -32.57 23.63
CA ALA A 103 18.77 -32.12 23.73
C ALA A 103 18.94 -30.91 24.66
N SER A 104 17.94 -30.54 25.48
CA SER A 104 18.02 -29.35 26.34
C SER A 104 19.12 -29.41 27.40
N GLN A 105 19.67 -30.60 27.67
CA GLN A 105 20.78 -30.84 28.59
C GLN A 105 22.09 -31.20 27.88
N ALA A 106 22.20 -30.95 26.57
CA ALA A 106 23.33 -31.37 25.74
C ALA A 106 23.66 -30.33 24.66
N GLY A 107 24.87 -30.41 24.11
CA GLY A 107 25.29 -29.63 22.96
C GLY A 107 25.25 -30.49 21.69
N VAL A 108 24.15 -30.47 20.95
CA VAL A 108 23.96 -31.32 19.76
C VAL A 108 23.77 -30.46 18.52
N VAL A 109 24.51 -30.77 17.45
CA VAL A 109 24.34 -30.21 16.11
C VAL A 109 24.00 -31.32 15.13
N LEU A 110 22.86 -31.23 14.45
CA LEU A 110 22.52 -32.04 13.29
C LEU A 110 22.91 -31.25 12.03
N ASP A 111 23.89 -31.75 11.28
CA ASP A 111 24.37 -31.11 10.06
C ASP A 111 23.97 -31.92 8.82
N GLY A 112 23.13 -31.30 8.00
CA GLY A 112 22.57 -31.86 6.77
C GLY A 112 23.41 -31.64 5.51
N SER A 113 24.57 -30.99 5.61
CA SER A 113 25.39 -30.61 4.45
C SER A 113 25.81 -31.79 3.55
N ALA A 114 25.85 -33.00 4.10
CA ALA A 114 26.16 -34.24 3.38
C ALA A 114 24.95 -35.20 3.22
N ALA A 115 23.74 -34.79 3.61
CA ALA A 115 22.58 -35.68 3.62
C ALA A 115 22.03 -36.01 2.22
N GLY A 116 22.42 -35.22 1.21
CA GLY A 116 21.99 -35.37 -0.19
C GLY A 116 20.48 -35.16 -0.39
N GLY A 117 20.02 -35.35 -1.63
CA GLY A 117 18.60 -35.23 -2.00
C GLY A 117 18.10 -33.80 -2.20
N ASP A 118 17.03 -33.66 -2.99
CA ASP A 118 16.30 -32.39 -3.16
C ASP A 118 15.32 -32.22 -2.00
N LYS A 119 15.35 -31.04 -1.36
CA LYS A 119 14.48 -30.68 -0.21
C LYS A 119 14.49 -31.69 0.96
N THR A 120 15.64 -32.27 1.30
CA THR A 120 15.77 -33.22 2.42
C THR A 120 15.63 -32.52 3.76
N PRO A 121 14.63 -32.85 4.61
CA PRO A 121 14.46 -32.20 5.90
C PRO A 121 15.40 -32.75 6.97
N GLY A 122 15.67 -31.96 8.00
CA GLY A 122 16.41 -32.40 9.19
C GLY A 122 15.66 -33.43 10.00
N LEU A 123 14.40 -33.14 10.33
CA LEU A 123 13.46 -34.09 10.92
C LEU A 123 12.12 -34.02 10.17
N GLU A 124 11.59 -35.17 9.77
CA GLU A 124 10.23 -35.29 9.24
C GLU A 124 9.32 -35.89 10.32
N ILE A 125 8.32 -35.15 10.76
CA ILE A 125 7.38 -35.55 11.82
C ILE A 125 6.00 -35.76 11.19
N GLN A 126 5.65 -37.03 11.00
CA GLN A 126 4.32 -37.45 10.53
C GLN A 126 3.39 -37.80 11.69
N ALA A 127 3.95 -38.11 12.87
CA ALA A 127 3.21 -38.46 14.06
C ALA A 127 2.62 -37.25 14.81
N ASN A 128 1.74 -37.55 15.76
CA ASN A 128 1.13 -36.57 16.65
C ASN A 128 1.85 -36.53 18.01
N GLY A 129 1.78 -35.41 18.72
CA GLY A 129 2.25 -35.32 20.12
C GLY A 129 3.77 -35.33 20.28
N VAL A 130 4.54 -35.21 19.20
CA VAL A 130 6.01 -35.24 19.23
C VAL A 130 6.57 -33.94 19.80
N VAL A 131 7.59 -34.04 20.65
CA VAL A 131 8.30 -32.90 21.23
C VAL A 131 9.75 -32.90 20.76
N VAL A 132 10.23 -31.79 20.20
CA VAL A 132 11.64 -31.61 19.79
C VAL A 132 12.22 -30.35 20.42
N ARG A 133 13.27 -30.48 21.23
CA ARG A 133 13.87 -29.36 21.96
C ARG A 133 15.38 -29.45 22.12
N GLY A 134 16.05 -28.29 22.15
CA GLY A 134 17.49 -28.16 22.43
C GLY A 134 18.44 -28.51 21.28
N LEU A 135 17.94 -28.74 20.06
CA LEU A 135 18.77 -29.11 18.91
C LEU A 135 19.26 -27.88 18.12
N GLN A 136 20.46 -27.98 17.58
CA GLN A 136 20.90 -27.13 16.45
C GLN A 136 20.74 -27.95 15.17
N ILE A 137 19.93 -27.51 14.21
CA ILE A 137 19.61 -28.23 12.97
C ILE A 137 19.99 -27.33 11.79
N VAL A 138 21.06 -27.69 11.09
CA VAL A 138 21.72 -26.80 10.13
C VAL A 138 22.04 -27.45 8.79
N ASN A 139 22.11 -26.60 7.75
CA ASN A 139 22.59 -26.94 6.40
C ASN A 139 21.82 -28.04 5.66
N PHE A 140 20.52 -28.21 5.92
CA PHE A 140 19.68 -29.14 5.16
C PHE A 140 19.22 -28.54 3.82
N SER A 141 19.06 -29.36 2.79
CA SER A 141 18.50 -28.91 1.49
C SER A 141 16.99 -28.65 1.56
N GLY A 142 16.30 -29.16 2.58
CA GLY A 142 14.88 -28.93 2.86
C GLY A 142 14.63 -28.06 4.09
N CYS A 143 13.51 -28.33 4.77
CA CYS A 143 13.17 -27.68 6.03
C CYS A 143 14.04 -28.22 7.17
N GLY A 144 14.38 -27.39 8.16
CA GLY A 144 15.02 -27.90 9.38
C GLY A 144 14.14 -28.95 10.06
N ILE A 145 12.86 -28.62 10.26
CA ILE A 145 11.84 -29.56 10.74
C ILE A 145 10.59 -29.45 9.84
N GLU A 146 10.09 -30.59 9.38
CA GLU A 146 8.84 -30.70 8.62
C GLU A 146 7.75 -31.34 9.49
N LEU A 147 6.62 -30.66 9.65
CA LEU A 147 5.46 -31.10 10.44
C LEU A 147 4.30 -31.47 9.50
N ARG A 148 3.83 -32.71 9.62
CA ARG A 148 2.62 -33.24 8.96
C ARG A 148 1.60 -33.81 9.95
N GLY A 149 2.01 -34.07 11.19
CA GLY A 149 1.12 -34.46 12.28
C GLY A 149 0.69 -33.31 13.17
N GLN A 150 -0.09 -33.63 14.19
CA GLN A 150 -0.78 -32.66 15.03
C GLN A 150 -0.28 -32.63 16.47
N ASN A 151 -0.53 -31.52 17.18
CA ASN A 151 -0.20 -31.37 18.60
C ASN A 151 1.29 -31.57 18.92
N ASN A 152 2.17 -31.33 17.96
CA ASN A 152 3.61 -31.40 18.15
C ASN A 152 4.14 -30.09 18.74
N ILE A 153 5.25 -30.18 19.48
CA ILE A 153 5.93 -29.03 20.09
C ILE A 153 7.36 -28.97 19.57
N VAL A 154 7.68 -27.90 18.86
CA VAL A 154 9.04 -27.57 18.41
C VAL A 154 9.57 -26.44 19.28
N GLY A 155 10.46 -26.78 20.20
CA GLY A 155 11.14 -25.86 21.10
C GLY A 155 10.54 -25.82 22.50
N GLY A 156 10.77 -24.72 23.23
CA GLY A 156 10.43 -24.62 24.64
C GLY A 156 10.93 -23.35 25.32
N GLU A 157 11.05 -23.40 26.66
CA GLU A 157 11.65 -22.31 27.43
C GLU A 157 13.18 -22.31 27.25
N ARG A 158 13.72 -21.27 26.63
CA ARG A 158 15.17 -21.11 26.42
C ARG A 158 15.99 -21.06 27.72
N GLY A 159 15.36 -20.67 28.84
CA GLY A 159 16.00 -20.64 30.16
C GLY A 159 16.05 -21.99 30.88
N THR A 160 15.42 -23.04 30.33
CA THR A 160 15.37 -24.36 30.95
C THR A 160 16.34 -25.32 30.26
N GLY A 161 17.27 -25.88 31.04
CA GLY A 161 18.29 -26.79 30.53
C GLY A 161 19.69 -26.20 30.61
N SER A 162 20.70 -27.06 30.47
CA SER A 162 22.11 -26.67 30.50
C SER A 162 22.74 -26.54 29.10
N GLY A 163 22.05 -27.00 28.05
CA GLY A 163 22.45 -26.86 26.65
C GLY A 163 22.49 -25.40 26.18
N PRO A 164 23.13 -25.12 25.04
CA PRO A 164 23.38 -23.74 24.57
C PRO A 164 22.09 -22.94 24.28
N LEU A 165 20.97 -23.62 24.06
CA LEU A 165 19.68 -23.03 23.71
C LEU A 165 18.57 -23.32 24.73
N GLY A 166 18.91 -23.99 25.85
CA GLY A 166 17.91 -24.58 26.75
C GLY A 166 16.95 -25.49 25.99
N GLN A 167 15.65 -25.28 26.11
CA GLN A 167 14.66 -26.03 25.31
C GLN A 167 14.41 -25.44 23.91
N GLY A 168 14.96 -24.27 23.56
CA GLY A 168 14.85 -23.73 22.20
C GLY A 168 15.66 -24.55 21.21
N ASN A 169 15.26 -24.55 19.94
CA ASN A 169 16.08 -25.07 18.84
C ASN A 169 16.71 -23.93 18.03
N LEU A 170 17.79 -24.22 17.32
CA LEU A 170 18.39 -23.35 16.31
C LEU A 170 18.22 -23.99 14.95
N LEU A 171 17.68 -23.23 14.00
CA LEU A 171 17.31 -23.67 12.65
C LEU A 171 17.93 -22.68 11.66
N SER A 172 19.17 -22.93 11.23
CA SER A 172 19.97 -21.98 10.45
C SER A 172 20.70 -22.66 9.29
N GLY A 173 20.95 -21.95 8.19
CA GLY A 173 21.59 -22.49 7.00
C GLY A 173 20.74 -23.49 6.20
N ASN A 174 19.47 -23.70 6.57
CA ASN A 174 18.57 -24.59 5.84
C ASN A 174 18.10 -23.92 4.54
N GLN A 175 18.04 -24.70 3.45
CA GLN A 175 17.82 -24.15 2.11
C GLN A 175 16.35 -23.86 1.81
N HIS A 176 15.40 -24.50 2.49
CA HIS A 176 13.97 -24.22 2.32
C HIS A 176 13.45 -23.29 3.43
N SER A 177 13.27 -23.81 4.64
CA SER A 177 12.80 -23.01 5.78
C SER A 177 13.31 -23.60 7.09
N GLY A 178 13.17 -22.86 8.20
CA GLY A 178 13.44 -23.44 9.51
C GLY A 178 12.42 -24.51 9.89
N VAL A 179 11.14 -24.13 9.99
CA VAL A 179 10.02 -25.05 10.21
C VAL A 179 9.00 -24.94 9.09
N CYS A 180 8.56 -26.08 8.57
CA CYS A 180 7.47 -26.18 7.61
C CYS A 180 6.27 -26.89 8.23
N LEU A 181 5.09 -26.27 8.17
CA LEU A 181 3.82 -26.85 8.60
C LEU A 181 2.95 -27.08 7.36
N PHE A 182 2.97 -28.30 6.85
CA PHE A 182 2.20 -28.67 5.66
C PHE A 182 0.79 -29.14 6.02
N GLU A 183 -0.03 -29.43 5.01
CA GLU A 183 -1.37 -30.01 5.21
C GLU A 183 -1.33 -31.23 6.15
N GLY A 184 -2.17 -31.19 7.20
CA GLY A 184 -2.17 -32.14 8.32
C GLY A 184 -1.40 -31.64 9.57
N GLY A 185 -0.47 -30.70 9.38
CA GLY A 185 0.31 -30.02 10.40
C GLY A 185 -0.49 -29.02 11.22
N ASN A 186 -1.46 -29.50 12.01
CA ASN A 186 -2.42 -28.68 12.76
C ASN A 186 -2.17 -28.70 14.26
N TYR A 187 -2.61 -27.66 14.98
CA TYR A 187 -2.53 -27.59 16.45
C TYR A 187 -1.11 -27.74 17.01
N ASN A 188 -0.08 -27.42 16.21
CA ASN A 188 1.30 -27.50 16.64
C ASN A 188 1.74 -26.20 17.32
N THR A 189 2.74 -26.32 18.20
CA THR A 189 3.37 -25.17 18.85
C THR A 189 4.83 -25.08 18.41
N VAL A 190 5.22 -23.96 17.81
CA VAL A 190 6.61 -23.62 17.50
C VAL A 190 7.00 -22.50 18.43
N ARG A 191 7.77 -22.80 19.48
CA ARG A 191 8.09 -21.79 20.51
C ARG A 191 9.55 -21.71 20.89
N GLY A 192 10.00 -20.49 21.13
CA GLY A 192 11.30 -20.24 21.73
C GLY A 192 12.51 -20.55 20.83
N ASN A 193 12.33 -20.77 19.54
CA ASN A 193 13.40 -21.16 18.61
C ASN A 193 14.13 -19.95 18.01
N PHE A 194 15.34 -20.20 17.50
CA PHE A 194 16.19 -19.26 16.76
C PHE A 194 16.23 -19.67 15.29
N PHE A 195 15.99 -18.74 14.38
CA PHE A 195 15.97 -18.98 12.94
C PHE A 195 16.94 -18.04 12.23
N GLY A 196 17.84 -18.59 11.41
CA GLY A 196 18.81 -17.82 10.62
C GLY A 196 19.91 -17.13 11.42
N LEU A 197 20.03 -17.42 12.72
CA LEU A 197 20.97 -16.82 13.66
C LEU A 197 22.00 -17.83 14.17
N ASP A 198 23.08 -17.34 14.78
CA ASP A 198 23.96 -18.15 15.61
C ASP A 198 23.38 -18.41 17.02
N VAL A 199 24.07 -19.22 17.82
CA VAL A 199 23.66 -19.55 19.20
C VAL A 199 23.61 -18.33 20.14
N SER A 200 24.27 -17.23 19.78
CA SER A 200 24.19 -15.99 20.56
C SER A 200 22.86 -15.26 20.34
N GLY A 201 22.20 -15.48 19.20
CA GLY A 201 20.99 -14.78 18.78
C GLY A 201 21.22 -13.31 18.41
N LEU A 202 22.49 -12.91 18.22
CA LEU A 202 22.90 -11.53 17.91
C LEU A 202 23.74 -11.44 16.62
N LYS A 203 23.96 -12.56 15.92
CA LYS A 203 24.69 -12.59 14.66
C LYS A 203 23.92 -13.37 13.61
N ALA A 204 23.86 -12.79 12.42
CA ALA A 204 23.33 -13.43 11.22
C ALA A 204 24.18 -14.66 10.87
N TRP A 205 23.49 -15.76 10.55
CA TRP A 205 24.06 -16.92 9.86
C TRP A 205 23.43 -17.03 8.46
N GLY A 206 22.12 -16.81 8.36
CA GLY A 206 21.37 -16.88 7.10
C GLY A 206 20.52 -18.15 6.96
N SER A 207 19.46 -18.09 6.15
CA SER A 207 18.71 -19.23 5.60
C SER A 207 18.11 -18.84 4.25
N GLN A 208 17.94 -19.79 3.32
CA GLN A 208 17.58 -19.49 1.92
C GLN A 208 16.06 -19.38 1.66
N GLY A 209 15.21 -19.55 2.65
CA GLY A 209 13.79 -19.23 2.55
C GLY A 209 13.22 -18.81 3.90
N ASP A 210 11.97 -19.17 4.20
CA ASP A 210 11.26 -18.61 5.35
C ASP A 210 11.76 -19.10 6.71
N GLY A 211 11.52 -18.34 7.78
CA GLY A 211 11.76 -18.81 9.14
C GLY A 211 10.79 -19.93 9.49
N VAL A 212 9.50 -19.59 9.41
CA VAL A 212 8.37 -20.53 9.52
C VAL A 212 7.49 -20.42 8.28
N HIS A 213 7.21 -21.56 7.64
CA HIS A 213 6.35 -21.66 6.48
C HIS A 213 5.12 -22.50 6.80
N ILE A 214 3.91 -21.93 6.73
CA ILE A 214 2.64 -22.62 6.93
C ILE A 214 1.94 -22.74 5.57
N ASN A 215 1.74 -23.98 5.11
CA ASN A 215 1.03 -24.30 3.87
C ASN A 215 0.03 -25.44 4.08
N GLY A 216 -1.21 -25.07 4.40
CA GLY A 216 -2.34 -25.95 4.71
C GLY A 216 -2.51 -26.24 6.20
N GLY A 217 -1.53 -25.90 7.04
CA GLY A 217 -1.61 -26.06 8.50
C GLY A 217 -2.52 -25.01 9.16
N HIS A 218 -3.34 -25.45 10.12
CA HIS A 218 -4.26 -24.56 10.86
C HIS A 218 -4.15 -24.71 12.38
N HIS A 219 -4.63 -23.69 13.09
CA HIS A 219 -4.65 -23.67 14.56
C HIS A 219 -3.26 -23.83 15.21
N ASN A 220 -2.19 -23.45 14.51
CA ASN A 220 -0.83 -23.52 15.05
C ASN A 220 -0.50 -22.26 15.85
N LEU A 221 0.32 -22.43 16.89
CA LEU A 221 0.84 -21.34 17.73
C LEU A 221 2.34 -21.15 17.46
N ILE A 222 2.69 -19.97 16.95
CA ILE A 222 4.08 -19.56 16.71
C ILE A 222 4.41 -18.48 17.75
N GLU A 223 5.17 -18.84 18.78
CA GLU A 223 5.33 -17.99 19.97
C GLU A 223 6.78 -17.77 20.40
N GLY A 224 7.15 -16.51 20.67
CA GLY A 224 8.41 -16.23 21.37
C GLY A 224 9.67 -16.60 20.59
N ASN A 225 9.57 -16.79 19.27
CA ASN A 225 10.70 -17.13 18.41
C ASN A 225 11.51 -15.89 18.04
N ILE A 226 12.75 -16.10 17.62
CA ILE A 226 13.66 -15.04 17.13
C ILE A 226 14.02 -15.39 15.69
N ILE A 227 13.52 -14.61 14.75
CA ILE A 227 13.48 -14.93 13.33
C ILE A 227 14.13 -13.81 12.52
N SER A 228 15.35 -14.05 12.07
CA SER A 228 16.17 -13.01 11.43
C SER A 228 17.10 -13.59 10.37
N SER A 229 17.51 -12.77 9.39
CA SER A 229 18.45 -13.17 8.33
C SER A 229 17.95 -14.26 7.36
N GLN A 230 16.65 -14.32 7.12
CA GLN A 230 16.04 -15.13 6.06
C GLN A 230 16.15 -14.40 4.72
N THR A 231 16.45 -15.10 3.63
CA THR A 231 16.21 -14.56 2.28
C THR A 231 14.72 -14.55 1.91
N GLY A 232 13.92 -15.41 2.56
CA GLY A 232 12.46 -15.42 2.51
C GLY A 232 11.82 -14.50 3.56
N SER A 233 10.54 -14.74 3.85
CA SER A 233 9.81 -14.02 4.89
C SER A 233 10.20 -14.53 6.28
N GLY A 234 10.04 -13.71 7.32
CA GLY A 234 10.17 -14.21 8.70
C GLY A 234 9.16 -15.34 8.95
N VAL A 235 7.88 -15.07 8.72
CA VAL A 235 6.83 -16.08 8.72
C VAL A 235 5.95 -15.94 7.48
N GLN A 236 5.72 -17.05 6.76
CA GLN A 236 4.82 -17.14 5.62
C GLN A 236 3.61 -18.02 5.96
N VAL A 237 2.39 -17.52 5.67
CA VAL A 237 1.13 -18.26 5.76
C VAL A 237 0.44 -18.22 4.40
N CYS A 238 0.45 -19.33 3.68
CA CYS A 238 -0.13 -19.49 2.35
C CYS A 238 -0.61 -20.94 2.21
N CYS A 239 -0.89 -21.60 1.10
CA CYS A 239 -1.15 -21.14 -0.26
C CYS A 239 -2.57 -21.63 -0.64
N THR A 240 -3.43 -21.68 0.39
CA THR A 240 -4.75 -22.29 0.37
C THR A 240 -5.59 -21.71 1.52
N PRO A 241 -6.93 -21.66 1.37
CA PRO A 241 -7.84 -21.30 2.46
C PRO A 241 -7.79 -22.19 3.71
N LEU A 242 -7.13 -23.35 3.63
CA LEU A 242 -6.89 -24.20 4.80
C LEU A 242 -5.93 -23.57 5.81
N SER A 243 -5.00 -22.71 5.37
CA SER A 243 -4.06 -22.01 6.25
C SER A 243 -4.75 -20.93 7.07
N SER A 244 -5.33 -21.37 8.17
CA SER A 244 -6.30 -20.60 8.92
C SER A 244 -6.16 -20.78 10.42
N TYR A 245 -6.67 -19.81 11.18
CA TYR A 245 -6.69 -19.86 12.65
C TYR A 245 -5.30 -20.04 13.28
N ASN A 246 -4.22 -19.71 12.58
CA ASN A 246 -2.88 -19.71 13.14
C ASN A 246 -2.66 -18.42 13.95
N THR A 247 -1.93 -18.53 15.05
CA THR A 247 -1.62 -17.39 15.94
C THR A 247 -0.12 -17.20 16.02
N LEU A 248 0.35 -16.00 15.68
CA LEU A 248 1.75 -15.59 15.81
C LEU A 248 1.82 -14.54 16.92
N GLN A 249 2.48 -14.82 18.04
CA GLN A 249 2.54 -13.86 19.16
C GLN A 249 3.93 -13.80 19.82
N ASN A 250 4.28 -12.66 20.39
CA ASN A 250 5.54 -12.46 21.13
C ASN A 250 6.84 -12.80 20.35
N ASN A 251 6.80 -12.88 19.02
CA ASN A 251 7.98 -13.17 18.22
C ASN A 251 8.81 -11.90 17.98
N LEU A 252 10.13 -12.07 17.87
CA LEU A 252 11.07 -11.05 17.43
C LEU A 252 11.45 -11.36 15.98
N ILE A 253 11.10 -10.49 15.03
CA ILE A 253 11.31 -10.69 13.60
C ILE A 253 12.15 -9.55 13.05
N GLY A 254 13.27 -9.90 12.39
CA GLY A 254 14.25 -8.96 11.82
C GLY A 254 15.16 -8.28 12.85
N VAL A 255 14.99 -8.58 14.14
CA VAL A 255 15.86 -8.12 15.24
C VAL A 255 16.48 -9.30 15.98
N GLY A 256 17.59 -9.02 16.68
CA GLY A 256 18.28 -9.98 17.54
C GLY A 256 17.53 -10.26 18.83
N ARG A 257 18.09 -11.17 19.64
CA ARG A 257 17.44 -11.63 20.89
C ARG A 257 17.24 -10.57 21.97
N ASP A 258 17.91 -9.43 21.82
CA ASP A 258 17.78 -8.26 22.68
C ASP A 258 16.57 -7.38 22.27
N GLY A 259 15.94 -7.67 21.13
CA GLY A 259 14.85 -6.89 20.55
C GLY A 259 15.29 -5.60 19.86
N THR A 260 16.60 -5.35 19.74
CA THR A 260 17.14 -4.06 19.26
C THR A 260 18.27 -4.17 18.25
N THR A 261 19.01 -5.28 18.23
CA THR A 261 20.08 -5.49 17.23
C THR A 261 19.45 -5.79 15.86
N ALA A 262 19.55 -4.87 14.90
CA ALA A 262 19.03 -5.06 13.54
C ALA A 262 19.69 -6.26 12.85
N LEU A 263 18.90 -7.25 12.43
CA LEU A 263 19.32 -8.46 11.72
C LEU A 263 18.30 -8.78 10.62
N PRO A 264 18.30 -8.00 9.52
CA PRO A 264 17.19 -7.96 8.57
C PRO A 264 16.73 -9.30 8.02
N CYS A 265 15.42 -9.43 7.81
CA CYS A 265 14.85 -10.38 6.86
C CYS A 265 14.82 -9.73 5.48
N PHE A 266 15.26 -10.42 4.43
CA PHE A 266 15.44 -9.82 3.10
C PHE A 266 14.17 -9.81 2.23
N ASN A 267 13.02 -10.24 2.76
CA ASN A 267 11.71 -10.14 2.11
C ASN A 267 10.71 -9.44 3.04
N LYS A 268 9.58 -10.07 3.41
CA LYS A 268 8.60 -9.54 4.38
C LYS A 268 8.87 -10.03 5.80
N GLY A 269 8.39 -9.29 6.81
CA GLY A 269 8.41 -9.78 8.19
C GLY A 269 7.45 -10.95 8.37
N VAL A 270 6.15 -10.68 8.18
CA VAL A 270 5.07 -11.66 8.16
C VAL A 270 4.26 -11.50 6.88
N SER A 271 4.02 -12.60 6.17
CA SER A 271 3.33 -12.60 4.88
C SER A 271 2.16 -13.59 4.89
N LEU A 272 0.99 -13.12 4.46
CA LEU A 272 -0.22 -13.92 4.28
C LEU A 272 -0.67 -13.80 2.82
N SER A 273 -0.96 -14.92 2.17
CA SER A 273 -1.38 -14.92 0.77
C SER A 273 -2.27 -16.10 0.39
N ASP A 274 -2.84 -16.00 -0.82
CA ASP A 274 -3.44 -17.10 -1.58
C ASP A 274 -4.50 -17.87 -0.79
N GLY A 275 -5.41 -17.14 -0.15
CA GLY A 275 -6.55 -17.70 0.59
C GLY A 275 -6.34 -17.82 2.09
N ALA A 276 -5.13 -17.61 2.62
CA ALA A 276 -4.89 -17.61 4.07
C ALA A 276 -5.87 -16.68 4.80
N GLN A 277 -6.58 -17.18 5.81
CA GLN A 277 -7.73 -16.48 6.41
C GLN A 277 -7.90 -16.81 7.90
N HIS A 278 -8.54 -15.92 8.67
CA HIS A 278 -8.78 -16.12 10.10
C HIS A 278 -7.50 -16.32 10.95
N ASN A 279 -6.34 -15.84 10.48
CA ASN A 279 -5.11 -15.90 11.27
C ASN A 279 -4.99 -14.66 12.17
N THR A 280 -4.29 -14.81 13.30
CA THR A 280 -4.02 -13.71 14.24
C THR A 280 -2.52 -13.43 14.30
N ILE A 281 -2.14 -12.20 13.95
CA ILE A 281 -0.78 -11.68 14.07
C ILE A 281 -0.76 -10.75 15.27
N GLY A 282 -0.29 -11.28 16.40
CA GLY A 282 -0.16 -10.61 17.68
C GLY A 282 -0.96 -11.29 18.80
N PRO A 283 -0.94 -10.70 20.01
CA PRO A 283 -0.21 -9.47 20.36
C PRO A 283 1.30 -9.70 20.56
N GLY A 284 2.03 -8.59 20.66
CA GLY A 284 3.38 -8.56 21.22
C GLY A 284 4.50 -8.98 20.28
N ASN A 285 4.27 -9.16 18.97
CA ASN A 285 5.38 -9.33 18.05
C ASN A 285 6.14 -8.01 17.90
N VAL A 286 7.47 -8.09 17.79
CA VAL A 286 8.32 -7.02 17.26
C VAL A 286 8.68 -7.40 15.83
N ILE A 287 8.34 -6.55 14.87
CA ILE A 287 8.57 -6.77 13.44
C ILE A 287 9.28 -5.55 12.91
N ALA A 288 10.58 -5.67 12.67
CA ALA A 288 11.40 -4.55 12.26
C ALA A 288 12.50 -4.94 11.29
N ASP A 289 13.14 -3.94 10.68
CA ASP A 289 14.32 -4.10 9.84
C ASP A 289 14.10 -5.05 8.64
N THR A 290 12.90 -5.10 8.03
CA THR A 290 12.70 -5.92 6.82
C THR A 290 13.28 -5.22 5.59
N ALA A 291 14.35 -5.77 5.01
CA ALA A 291 15.13 -5.16 3.94
C ALA A 291 14.55 -5.32 2.53
N GLY A 292 13.42 -6.02 2.37
CA GLY A 292 12.82 -6.29 1.06
C GLY A 292 11.40 -5.78 0.85
N SER A 293 10.68 -5.38 1.91
CA SER A 293 9.27 -4.94 1.83
C SER A 293 8.76 -4.44 3.21
N ASN A 294 7.48 -4.70 3.49
CA ASN A 294 6.70 -4.30 4.67
C ASN A 294 6.89 -5.25 5.86
N GLY A 295 6.56 -4.73 7.05
CA GLY A 295 6.50 -5.54 8.28
C GLY A 295 5.49 -6.69 8.19
N VAL A 296 4.22 -6.37 7.94
CA VAL A 296 3.15 -7.35 7.69
C VAL A 296 2.54 -7.12 6.31
N SER A 297 2.38 -8.17 5.51
CA SER A 297 1.82 -8.10 4.16
C SER A 297 0.70 -9.12 3.97
N ILE A 298 -0.44 -8.66 3.43
CA ILE A 298 -1.53 -9.51 2.94
C ILE A 298 -1.71 -9.24 1.44
N ALA A 299 -1.24 -10.15 0.60
CA ALA A 299 -1.12 -9.93 -0.84
C ALA A 299 -1.44 -11.21 -1.66
N GLY A 300 -1.44 -11.08 -2.99
CA GLY A 300 -1.83 -12.17 -3.88
C GLY A 300 -3.34 -12.29 -4.02
N GLY A 301 -3.87 -13.52 -4.08
CA GLY A 301 -5.31 -13.76 -4.06
C GLY A 301 -5.99 -13.30 -2.76
N LEU A 302 -7.32 -13.22 -2.76
CA LEU A 302 -8.11 -12.82 -1.59
C LEU A 302 -7.80 -13.67 -0.35
N SER A 303 -7.35 -13.02 0.72
CA SER A 303 -6.95 -13.57 2.03
C SER A 303 -7.70 -12.83 3.16
N PRO A 304 -9.01 -13.09 3.32
CA PRO A 304 -9.87 -12.29 4.17
C PRO A 304 -9.71 -12.61 5.66
N ALA A 305 -10.31 -11.78 6.51
CA ALA A 305 -10.51 -12.07 7.93
C ALA A 305 -9.23 -12.33 8.75
N ASN A 306 -8.10 -11.75 8.36
CA ASN A 306 -6.85 -11.86 9.13
C ASN A 306 -6.69 -10.67 10.10
N THR A 307 -6.49 -10.99 11.37
CA THR A 307 -6.49 -10.06 12.49
C THR A 307 -5.05 -9.69 12.87
N ILE A 308 -4.74 -8.39 12.89
CA ILE A 308 -3.42 -7.85 13.28
C ILE A 308 -3.61 -7.01 14.55
N LEU A 309 -3.01 -7.41 15.67
CA LEU A 309 -3.25 -6.82 16.99
C LEU A 309 -1.97 -6.53 17.75
N GLY A 310 -1.84 -5.34 18.34
CA GLY A 310 -0.85 -5.03 19.38
C GLY A 310 0.60 -5.41 19.07
N ASN A 311 1.02 -5.35 17.81
CA ASN A 311 2.41 -5.55 17.40
C ASN A 311 3.19 -4.22 17.48
N SER A 312 4.50 -4.30 17.63
CA SER A 312 5.45 -3.20 17.49
C SER A 312 6.11 -3.33 16.11
N ILE A 313 5.75 -2.47 15.16
CA ILE A 313 6.23 -2.55 13.78
C ILE A 313 6.98 -1.25 13.43
N TYR A 314 8.24 -1.33 12.98
CA TYR A 314 9.08 -0.15 12.72
C TYR A 314 10.32 -0.46 11.88
N ASP A 315 10.96 0.59 11.32
CA ASP A 315 12.21 0.53 10.56
C ASP A 315 12.20 -0.51 9.40
N ASN A 316 11.04 -0.78 8.78
CA ASN A 316 10.95 -1.61 7.59
C ASN A 316 11.22 -0.79 6.31
N LEU A 317 11.57 -1.44 5.20
CA LEU A 317 11.91 -0.74 3.96
C LEU A 317 10.71 0.01 3.35
N GLU A 318 9.52 -0.57 3.43
CA GLU A 318 8.28 0.01 2.90
C GLU A 318 7.40 0.58 4.02
N GLY A 319 6.30 -0.09 4.38
CA GLY A 319 5.42 0.32 5.47
C GLY A 319 5.19 -0.78 6.51
N GLY A 320 4.48 -0.43 7.59
CA GLY A 320 4.22 -1.38 8.67
C GLY A 320 3.25 -2.50 8.28
N ILE A 321 2.11 -2.16 7.67
CA ILE A 321 1.08 -3.11 7.21
C ILE A 321 0.67 -2.77 5.79
N LEU A 322 0.81 -3.72 4.86
CA LEU A 322 0.35 -3.63 3.48
C LEU A 322 -0.80 -4.61 3.20
N LEU A 323 -1.88 -4.09 2.63
CA LEU A 323 -2.89 -4.90 1.93
C LEU A 323 -2.75 -4.63 0.43
N TRP A 324 -2.76 -5.67 -0.41
CA TRP A 324 -2.58 -5.52 -1.86
C TRP A 324 -3.56 -6.37 -2.69
N ASN A 325 -3.71 -6.03 -3.97
CA ASN A 325 -4.61 -6.68 -4.94
C ASN A 325 -6.07 -6.75 -4.45
N GLU A 326 -6.62 -7.96 -4.33
CA GLU A 326 -8.00 -8.23 -3.94
C GLU A 326 -8.24 -7.89 -2.44
N ASN A 327 -7.18 -7.66 -1.67
CA ASN A 327 -7.25 -7.39 -0.23
C ASN A 327 -7.38 -5.89 0.12
N LEU A 328 -7.09 -4.97 -0.81
CA LEU A 328 -7.09 -3.51 -0.59
C LEU A 328 -8.44 -2.95 -0.08
N GLY A 329 -9.54 -3.63 -0.40
CA GLY A 329 -10.90 -3.19 -0.12
C GLY A 329 -11.58 -3.83 1.10
N LEU A 330 -10.88 -4.71 1.84
CA LEU A 330 -11.49 -5.46 2.94
C LEU A 330 -11.95 -4.55 4.07
N VAL A 331 -11.03 -3.77 4.64
CA VAL A 331 -11.33 -2.81 5.70
C VAL A 331 -10.58 -1.51 5.45
N ALA A 332 -11.32 -0.42 5.37
CA ALA A 332 -10.73 0.89 5.15
C ALA A 332 -10.03 1.38 6.42
N ALA A 333 -8.81 1.91 6.27
CA ALA A 333 -8.04 2.48 7.39
C ALA A 333 -8.85 3.54 8.15
N PRO A 334 -8.73 3.66 9.49
CA PRO A 334 -9.32 4.74 10.26
C PRO A 334 -8.90 6.12 9.76
N VAL A 335 -9.69 7.13 10.11
CA VAL A 335 -9.34 8.54 9.92
C VAL A 335 -9.32 9.21 11.29
N ILE A 336 -8.18 9.77 11.67
CA ILE A 336 -8.06 10.56 12.90
C ILE A 336 -8.57 11.98 12.63
N THR A 337 -9.65 12.38 13.29
CA THR A 337 -10.31 13.69 13.10
C THR A 337 -9.86 14.73 14.11
N ALA A 338 -9.49 14.30 15.31
CA ALA A 338 -8.85 15.16 16.30
C ALA A 338 -7.91 14.37 17.20
N PHE A 339 -6.88 15.03 17.70
CA PHE A 339 -5.97 14.45 18.66
C PHE A 339 -5.30 15.52 19.53
N ASN A 340 -4.79 15.09 20.68
CA ASN A 340 -3.95 15.89 21.57
C ASN A 340 -2.98 14.98 22.32
N LEU A 341 -1.69 15.06 21.98
CA LEU A 341 -0.65 14.21 22.56
C LEU A 341 -0.54 14.38 24.07
N GLY A 342 -0.56 15.63 24.54
CA GLY A 342 -0.43 15.95 25.97
C GLY A 342 -1.65 15.55 26.80
N ALA A 343 -2.84 15.56 26.22
CA ALA A 343 -4.07 15.14 26.89
C ALA A 343 -4.31 13.62 26.80
N GLY A 344 -3.61 12.91 25.91
CA GLY A 344 -3.80 11.48 25.73
C GLY A 344 -5.08 11.11 24.98
N VAL A 345 -5.58 11.97 24.09
CA VAL A 345 -6.89 11.81 23.45
C VAL A 345 -6.76 11.73 21.93
N VAL A 346 -7.46 10.78 21.33
CA VAL A 346 -7.60 10.62 19.87
C VAL A 346 -9.07 10.35 19.55
N THR A 347 -9.61 11.05 18.57
CA THR A 347 -10.96 10.82 18.05
C THR A 347 -10.92 10.64 16.55
N GLY A 348 -11.83 9.85 16.00
CA GLY A 348 -11.82 9.57 14.58
C GLY A 348 -13.01 8.78 14.08
N LEU A 349 -12.88 8.31 12.84
CA LEU A 349 -13.85 7.51 12.12
C LEU A 349 -13.22 6.19 11.65
N ALA A 350 -13.88 5.08 11.94
CA ALA A 350 -13.58 3.75 11.45
C ALA A 350 -14.85 3.10 10.88
N CYS A 351 -14.78 1.84 10.48
CA CYS A 351 -15.99 1.08 10.17
C CYS A 351 -16.88 0.92 11.43
N PRO A 352 -18.22 0.82 11.27
CA PRO A 352 -19.14 0.67 12.39
C PRO A 352 -18.79 -0.50 13.31
N ASN A 353 -18.78 -0.27 14.62
CA ASN A 353 -18.46 -1.26 15.65
C ASN A 353 -17.05 -1.89 15.57
N CYS A 354 -16.16 -1.35 14.73
CA CYS A 354 -14.81 -1.88 14.58
C CYS A 354 -13.96 -1.63 15.83
N LEU A 355 -13.07 -2.57 16.13
CA LEU A 355 -11.97 -2.35 17.07
C LEU A 355 -10.99 -1.38 16.42
N VAL A 356 -10.63 -0.31 17.12
CA VAL A 356 -9.64 0.66 16.67
C VAL A 356 -8.43 0.59 17.57
N GLN A 357 -7.27 0.31 17.01
CA GLN A 357 -5.99 0.32 17.73
C GLN A 357 -5.23 1.59 17.38
N VAL A 358 -4.73 2.29 18.40
CA VAL A 358 -3.98 3.54 18.27
C VAL A 358 -2.51 3.25 18.52
N TYR A 359 -1.66 3.79 17.65
CA TYR A 359 -0.22 3.64 17.69
C TYR A 359 0.46 5.01 17.59
N SER A 360 1.71 5.06 18.02
CA SER A 360 2.59 6.19 17.77
C SER A 360 3.96 5.77 17.26
N ASP A 361 4.59 6.64 16.49
CA ASP A 361 5.88 6.40 15.87
C ASP A 361 6.60 7.72 15.51
N GLU A 362 7.90 7.63 15.21
CA GLU A 362 8.67 8.67 14.52
C GLU A 362 8.33 8.74 13.02
N ALA A 363 7.77 7.65 12.47
CA ALA A 363 7.27 7.57 11.09
C ALA A 363 5.77 7.19 11.07
N ASN A 364 5.40 6.09 10.41
CA ASN A 364 4.01 5.68 10.19
C ASN A 364 3.78 4.16 10.32
N GLU A 365 4.72 3.42 10.91
CA GLU A 365 4.67 1.95 10.92
C GLU A 365 4.05 1.36 12.17
N GLY A 366 3.85 2.18 13.21
CA GLY A 366 3.14 1.75 14.43
C GLY A 366 4.05 1.10 15.47
N ARG A 367 5.24 1.69 15.69
CA ARG A 367 6.24 1.23 16.66
C ARG A 367 5.69 1.02 18.08
N ILE A 368 4.92 1.98 18.59
CA ILE A 368 4.42 1.96 19.97
C ILE A 368 2.91 1.77 19.94
N PHE A 369 2.43 0.68 20.53
CA PHE A 369 1.01 0.48 20.77
C PHE A 369 0.54 1.34 21.95
N GLU A 370 -0.34 2.30 21.68
CA GLU A 370 -0.84 3.26 22.68
C GLU A 370 -2.07 2.75 23.42
N GLY A 371 -2.87 1.91 22.76
CA GLY A 371 -4.08 1.31 23.29
C GLY A 371 -5.15 1.12 22.22
N GLN A 372 -6.39 0.87 22.65
CA GLN A 372 -7.49 0.58 21.75
C GLN A 372 -8.81 1.20 22.22
N ALA A 373 -9.73 1.39 21.28
CA ALA A 373 -11.10 1.82 21.48
C ALA A 373 -12.04 1.02 20.55
N THR A 374 -13.34 1.19 20.72
CA THR A 374 -14.35 0.62 19.80
C THR A 374 -15.11 1.76 19.15
N ALA A 375 -15.24 1.72 17.83
CA ALA A 375 -16.09 2.65 17.11
C ALA A 375 -17.57 2.37 17.42
N ASP A 376 -18.40 3.40 17.43
CA ASP A 376 -19.84 3.24 17.62
C ASP A 376 -20.53 2.72 16.33
N ALA A 377 -21.86 2.62 16.36
CA ALA A 377 -22.66 2.16 15.22
C ALA A 377 -22.59 3.09 13.99
N ASN A 378 -22.10 4.33 14.16
CA ASN A 378 -21.88 5.30 13.09
C ASN A 378 -20.39 5.36 12.68
N GLY A 379 -19.52 4.54 13.30
CA GLY A 379 -18.09 4.51 13.03
C GLY A 379 -17.26 5.52 13.83
N HIS A 380 -17.84 6.28 14.76
CA HIS A 380 -17.09 7.24 15.57
C HIS A 380 -16.36 6.55 16.72
N PHE A 381 -15.08 6.82 16.90
CA PHE A 381 -14.33 6.34 18.06
C PHE A 381 -13.73 7.50 18.87
N VAL A 382 -13.60 7.26 20.17
CA VAL A 382 -12.88 8.11 21.11
C VAL A 382 -11.94 7.21 21.92
N PHE A 383 -10.64 7.47 21.82
CA PHE A 383 -9.62 6.87 22.66
C PHE A 383 -9.11 7.90 23.66
N SER A 384 -8.98 7.49 24.92
CA SER A 384 -8.46 8.31 26.00
C SER A 384 -7.52 7.46 26.85
N LYS A 385 -6.21 7.69 26.70
CA LYS A 385 -5.17 6.95 27.43
C LYS A 385 -5.10 7.33 28.91
N GLY A 386 -5.50 8.56 29.25
CA GLY A 386 -5.38 9.12 30.61
C GLY A 386 -3.96 9.58 30.97
N THR A 387 -2.98 9.30 30.11
CA THR A 387 -1.60 9.79 30.16
C THR A 387 -1.20 10.36 28.81
N VAL A 388 -0.03 11.00 28.73
CA VAL A 388 0.53 11.46 27.46
C VAL A 388 0.70 10.31 26.46
N LEU A 389 0.47 10.61 25.18
CA LEU A 389 0.86 9.77 24.04
C LEU A 389 2.33 10.04 23.71
N SER A 390 3.03 9.03 23.20
CA SER A 390 4.47 9.09 22.93
C SER A 390 4.75 10.03 21.75
N GLY A 391 3.98 9.88 20.67
CA GLY A 391 4.13 10.70 19.45
C GLY A 391 5.48 10.49 18.75
N PRO A 392 5.90 11.42 17.87
CA PRO A 392 5.17 12.61 17.43
C PRO A 392 4.01 12.32 16.46
N HIS A 393 4.05 11.18 15.75
CA HIS A 393 3.02 10.81 14.79
C HIS A 393 2.10 9.75 15.37
N LEU A 394 0.80 9.91 15.21
CA LEU A 394 -0.21 8.92 15.57
C LEU A 394 -0.76 8.26 14.31
N THR A 395 -0.93 6.95 14.38
CA THR A 395 -1.65 6.16 13.37
C THR A 395 -2.67 5.27 14.06
N ALA A 396 -3.62 4.74 13.30
CA ALA A 396 -4.58 3.77 13.82
C ALA A 396 -4.91 2.69 12.79
N THR A 397 -5.30 1.51 13.27
CA THR A 397 -5.88 0.43 12.45
C THR A 397 -7.32 0.15 12.89
N ALA A 398 -8.15 -0.36 11.98
CA ALA A 398 -9.48 -0.86 12.27
C ALA A 398 -9.54 -2.37 12.02
N THR A 399 -10.17 -3.11 12.94
CA THR A 399 -10.52 -4.52 12.75
C THR A 399 -12.03 -4.67 12.75
N ASP A 400 -12.58 -5.25 11.68
CA ASP A 400 -14.03 -5.50 11.54
C ASP A 400 -14.51 -6.71 12.36
N ALA A 401 -15.81 -7.03 12.25
CA ALA A 401 -16.42 -8.13 12.99
C ALA A 401 -15.99 -9.51 12.45
N GLU A 402 -15.61 -9.56 11.18
CA GLU A 402 -15.11 -10.74 10.47
C GLU A 402 -13.64 -11.02 10.84
N GLY A 403 -12.92 -10.03 11.38
CA GLY A 403 -11.55 -10.13 11.86
C GLY A 403 -10.51 -9.59 10.89
N ALA A 404 -10.88 -8.94 9.79
CA ALA A 404 -9.93 -8.30 8.89
C ALA A 404 -9.41 -6.99 9.50
N THR A 405 -8.10 -6.80 9.52
CA THR A 405 -7.47 -5.55 9.96
C THR A 405 -7.04 -4.70 8.76
N SER A 406 -7.30 -3.38 8.83
CA SER A 406 -6.85 -2.41 7.83
C SER A 406 -5.34 -2.15 7.88
N MET A 407 -4.80 -1.50 6.84
CA MET A 407 -3.52 -0.78 6.94
C MET A 407 -3.59 0.33 8.01
N PHE A 408 -2.43 0.89 8.36
CA PHE A 408 -2.37 2.08 9.22
C PHE A 408 -3.04 3.29 8.54
N SER A 409 -3.68 4.13 9.34
CA SER A 409 -4.11 5.46 8.89
C SER A 409 -2.92 6.34 8.56
N VAL A 410 -3.13 7.36 7.74
CA VAL A 410 -2.15 8.44 7.51
C VAL A 410 -1.66 9.01 8.85
N PRO A 411 -0.34 9.20 9.05
CA PRO A 411 0.22 9.73 10.29
C PRO A 411 -0.24 11.16 10.59
N THR A 412 -0.59 11.44 11.85
CA THR A 412 -0.87 12.81 12.29
C THR A 412 0.39 13.67 12.35
N VAL A 413 0.28 14.99 12.21
CA VAL A 413 1.41 15.91 12.37
C VAL A 413 1.12 16.97 13.45
N GLY A 414 2.14 17.26 14.26
CA GLY A 414 2.07 18.24 15.35
C GLY A 414 1.59 17.63 16.67
N SER A 415 1.40 18.47 17.69
CA SER A 415 1.01 18.02 19.03
C SER A 415 -0.49 17.95 19.28
N LYS A 416 -1.28 18.58 18.41
CA LYS A 416 -2.75 18.57 18.42
C LYS A 416 -3.32 18.90 17.04
N SER A 417 -4.51 18.42 16.76
CA SER A 417 -5.26 18.75 15.54
C SER A 417 -5.76 20.20 15.52
N VAL A 418 -5.87 20.77 14.33
CA VAL A 418 -6.61 22.01 14.07
C VAL A 418 -8.04 21.64 13.63
N PRO A 419 -9.12 22.08 14.31
CA PRO A 419 -10.49 21.79 13.88
C PRO A 419 -10.85 22.56 12.59
N LEU A 420 -11.90 22.16 11.87
CA LEU A 420 -12.36 22.92 10.69
C LEU A 420 -13.01 24.25 11.06
N GLN A 421 -13.77 24.25 12.17
CA GLN A 421 -14.44 25.42 12.70
C GLN A 421 -14.34 25.45 14.22
N ALA A 422 -13.92 26.59 14.76
CA ALA A 422 -13.79 26.78 16.20
C ALA A 422 -15.15 26.59 16.90
N GLY A 423 -15.17 25.75 17.94
CA GLY A 423 -16.36 25.49 18.75
C GLY A 423 -17.43 24.60 18.08
N ASN A 424 -17.18 24.09 16.86
CA ASN A 424 -18.14 23.22 16.18
C ASN A 424 -18.09 21.79 16.72
N SER A 425 -19.19 21.34 17.32
CA SER A 425 -19.37 20.00 17.87
C SER A 425 -20.14 19.04 16.96
N ASN A 426 -20.49 19.46 15.74
CA ASN A 426 -21.17 18.58 14.79
C ASN A 426 -20.26 17.38 14.44
N PRO A 427 -20.82 16.18 14.25
CA PRO A 427 -20.02 15.01 13.93
C PRO A 427 -19.37 15.14 12.56
N PHE A 428 -18.15 14.60 12.43
CA PHE A 428 -17.52 14.37 11.14
C PHE A 428 -18.18 13.20 10.40
N SER A 429 -18.12 13.19 9.08
CA SER A 429 -18.43 12.03 8.25
C SER A 429 -17.27 11.76 7.29
N ARG A 430 -17.07 10.50 6.94
CA ARG A 430 -16.03 10.09 5.99
C ARG A 430 -16.44 10.50 4.58
N LEU A 431 -15.50 11.04 3.81
CA LEU A 431 -15.72 11.27 2.39
C LEU A 431 -15.76 9.94 1.65
N ALA A 432 -16.87 9.68 0.94
CA ALA A 432 -16.94 8.61 -0.02
C ALA A 432 -16.14 8.98 -1.29
N THR A 433 -15.49 8.01 -1.90
CA THR A 433 -14.86 8.14 -3.23
C THR A 433 -15.66 7.33 -4.25
N LEU A 434 -15.82 7.87 -5.45
CA LEU A 434 -16.49 7.20 -6.57
C LEU A 434 -15.46 6.67 -7.56
N SER A 435 -15.80 5.55 -8.22
CA SER A 435 -15.07 5.13 -9.40
C SER A 435 -15.38 6.04 -10.59
N SER A 436 -14.55 5.97 -11.64
CA SER A 436 -14.79 6.77 -12.85
C SER A 436 -16.14 6.43 -13.46
N SER A 437 -16.48 5.16 -13.59
CA SER A 437 -17.78 4.74 -14.13
C SER A 437 -19.00 5.22 -13.33
N GLN A 438 -18.80 5.72 -12.11
CA GLN A 438 -19.85 6.23 -11.21
C GLN A 438 -19.84 7.76 -11.08
N SER A 439 -18.79 8.44 -11.55
CA SER A 439 -18.62 9.89 -11.42
C SER A 439 -18.90 10.63 -12.73
N GLN A 440 -19.33 11.89 -12.60
CA GLN A 440 -19.33 12.84 -13.73
C GLN A 440 -17.89 13.28 -14.03
N ASP A 441 -17.69 13.94 -15.16
CA ASP A 441 -16.37 14.46 -15.52
C ASP A 441 -15.81 15.42 -14.46
N SER A 442 -14.63 15.11 -13.93
CA SER A 442 -13.92 15.87 -12.92
C SER A 442 -12.73 16.65 -13.50
N ARG A 443 -12.45 16.52 -14.81
CA ARG A 443 -11.31 17.16 -15.50
C ARG A 443 -9.96 16.83 -14.88
N ILE A 444 -9.88 15.61 -14.35
CA ILE A 444 -8.68 15.08 -13.70
C ILE A 444 -8.22 13.85 -14.49
N GLY A 445 -6.94 13.81 -14.81
CA GLY A 445 -6.29 12.75 -15.56
C GLY A 445 -5.05 12.19 -14.88
N PHE A 446 -4.64 11.00 -15.31
CA PHE A 446 -3.44 10.34 -14.83
C PHE A 446 -2.48 10.03 -15.98
N TYR A 447 -1.19 10.13 -15.72
CA TYR A 447 -0.15 9.81 -16.69
C TYR A 447 0.21 8.32 -16.67
N VAL A 448 0.25 7.70 -17.86
CA VAL A 448 0.66 6.32 -18.10
C VAL A 448 1.93 6.34 -18.92
N GLN A 449 3.07 6.04 -18.30
CA GLN A 449 4.40 6.25 -18.90
C GLN A 449 4.65 5.41 -20.15
N GLU A 450 4.43 4.09 -20.08
CA GLU A 450 4.68 3.21 -21.21
C GLU A 450 3.99 1.86 -21.05
N GLN A 451 4.10 1.03 -22.10
CA GLN A 451 3.62 -0.35 -22.13
C GLN A 451 4.16 -1.19 -20.96
N GLY A 452 5.42 -0.99 -20.55
CA GLY A 452 6.03 -1.75 -19.46
C GLY A 452 5.28 -1.62 -18.12
N TRP A 453 4.71 -0.44 -17.84
CA TRP A 453 3.92 -0.21 -16.63
C TRP A 453 2.61 -1.02 -16.64
N VAL A 454 1.99 -1.15 -17.81
CA VAL A 454 0.77 -1.94 -18.00
C VAL A 454 1.10 -3.44 -17.84
N ASP A 455 2.18 -3.90 -18.44
CA ASP A 455 2.63 -5.30 -18.34
C ASP A 455 3.00 -5.73 -16.92
N MET A 456 3.57 -4.81 -16.13
CA MET A 456 3.88 -5.04 -14.73
C MET A 456 2.66 -4.87 -13.79
N GLY A 457 1.50 -4.46 -14.32
CA GLY A 457 0.31 -4.18 -13.53
C GLY A 457 0.46 -2.97 -12.59
N MET A 458 1.39 -2.06 -12.89
CA MET A 458 1.58 -0.82 -12.12
C MET A 458 0.42 0.16 -12.33
N VAL A 459 -0.09 0.23 -13.56
CA VAL A 459 -1.29 0.99 -13.91
C VAL A 459 -2.06 0.28 -15.01
N ASP A 460 -3.37 0.18 -14.84
CA ASP A 460 -4.30 -0.32 -15.85
C ASP A 460 -5.65 0.42 -15.75
N ALA A 461 -6.58 0.11 -16.64
CA ALA A 461 -7.90 0.73 -16.66
C ALA A 461 -8.71 0.47 -15.38
N THR A 462 -8.52 -0.68 -14.72
CA THR A 462 -9.20 -1.00 -13.47
C THR A 462 -8.67 -0.15 -12.31
N VAL A 463 -7.36 0.06 -12.24
CA VAL A 463 -6.71 0.97 -11.29
C VAL A 463 -7.22 2.39 -11.53
N LEU A 464 -7.16 2.89 -12.76
CA LEU A 464 -7.61 4.24 -13.10
C LEU A 464 -9.11 4.45 -12.82
N ASN A 465 -9.96 3.46 -13.10
CA ASN A 465 -11.37 3.50 -12.72
C ASN A 465 -11.54 3.62 -11.20
N ARG A 466 -10.78 2.89 -10.38
CA ARG A 466 -10.83 3.04 -8.91
C ARG A 466 -10.29 4.39 -8.42
N LEU A 467 -9.43 5.05 -9.19
CA LEU A 467 -8.95 6.39 -8.87
C LEU A 467 -10.00 7.48 -9.13
N GLY A 468 -11.01 7.18 -9.94
CA GLY A 468 -12.06 8.14 -10.28
C GLY A 468 -11.68 9.13 -11.39
N VAL A 469 -10.55 8.89 -12.08
CA VAL A 469 -10.03 9.79 -13.12
C VAL A 469 -10.89 9.74 -14.37
N LYS A 470 -10.81 10.79 -15.17
CA LYS A 470 -11.60 10.95 -16.40
C LYS A 470 -10.79 11.02 -17.66
N MET A 471 -9.48 11.12 -17.51
CA MET A 471 -8.51 11.10 -18.58
C MET A 471 -7.35 10.17 -18.22
N ALA A 472 -6.82 9.47 -19.20
CA ALA A 472 -5.53 8.81 -19.15
C ALA A 472 -4.69 9.41 -20.28
N ARG A 473 -3.55 10.02 -19.93
CA ARG A 473 -2.56 10.45 -20.93
C ARG A 473 -1.47 9.39 -21.00
N GLY A 474 -1.22 8.82 -22.16
CA GLY A 474 -0.21 7.78 -22.25
C GLY A 474 0.20 7.41 -23.67
N GLN A 475 1.19 6.53 -23.73
CA GLN A 475 1.84 6.09 -24.95
C GLN A 475 2.38 4.68 -24.80
N MET A 476 2.56 3.95 -25.91
CA MET A 476 3.28 2.67 -25.88
C MET A 476 4.80 2.85 -25.85
N ASN A 477 5.29 3.97 -26.39
CA ASN A 477 6.71 4.26 -26.51
C ASN A 477 7.15 5.14 -25.34
N ASP A 478 8.11 4.69 -24.53
CA ASP A 478 8.67 5.48 -23.44
C ASP A 478 9.26 6.81 -23.95
N PRO A 479 9.04 7.96 -23.28
CA PRO A 479 9.67 9.25 -23.62
C PRO A 479 11.16 9.34 -23.30
N ASP A 480 11.65 8.57 -22.34
CA ASP A 480 13.04 8.54 -21.90
C ASP A 480 13.89 7.65 -22.82
N SER A 481 14.75 8.32 -23.59
CA SER A 481 15.57 7.65 -24.62
C SER A 481 16.45 6.49 -24.15
N TYR A 482 16.88 6.46 -22.88
CA TYR A 482 17.71 5.40 -22.32
C TYR A 482 16.92 4.13 -21.98
N LEU A 483 15.58 4.21 -21.92
CA LEU A 483 14.67 3.08 -21.68
C LEU A 483 14.15 2.46 -22.98
N VAL A 484 14.45 3.06 -24.14
CA VAL A 484 13.95 2.61 -25.44
C VAL A 484 14.44 1.20 -25.77
N ASN A 485 13.49 0.30 -25.97
CA ASN A 485 13.77 -1.01 -26.54
C ASN A 485 13.93 -0.91 -28.08
N PHE A 486 15.17 -0.74 -28.54
CA PHE A 486 15.51 -0.67 -29.97
C PHE A 486 15.33 -2.00 -30.73
N GLN A 487 15.14 -3.13 -30.03
CA GLN A 487 14.96 -4.44 -30.66
C GLN A 487 13.52 -4.67 -31.14
N THR A 488 12.54 -4.07 -30.47
CA THR A 488 11.12 -4.19 -30.83
C THR A 488 10.71 -3.08 -31.80
N ASP A 489 9.91 -3.42 -32.81
CA ASP A 489 9.35 -2.43 -33.73
C ASP A 489 8.42 -1.44 -33.00
N GLU A 490 8.51 -0.15 -33.32
CA GLU A 490 7.64 0.89 -32.77
C GLU A 490 6.23 0.89 -33.38
N LEU A 491 6.03 0.15 -34.47
CA LEU A 491 4.73 -0.07 -35.10
C LEU A 491 3.96 -1.24 -34.48
N LEU A 492 4.57 -1.98 -33.54
CA LEU A 492 3.93 -3.11 -32.87
C LEU A 492 2.83 -2.62 -31.92
N ILE A 493 1.60 -3.09 -32.14
CA ILE A 493 0.49 -2.88 -31.21
C ILE A 493 0.54 -3.97 -30.13
N HIS A 494 0.79 -3.57 -28.89
CA HIS A 494 0.85 -4.49 -27.76
C HIS A 494 -0.56 -4.86 -27.28
N GLU A 495 -0.82 -6.17 -27.13
CA GLU A 495 -2.15 -6.69 -26.76
C GLU A 495 -2.65 -6.13 -25.42
N ASN A 496 -1.77 -6.04 -24.41
CA ASN A 496 -2.15 -5.52 -23.10
C ASN A 496 -2.48 -4.02 -23.13
N PHE A 497 -1.77 -3.21 -23.92
CA PHE A 497 -2.12 -1.79 -24.12
C PHE A 497 -3.47 -1.63 -24.81
N ASP A 498 -3.69 -2.41 -25.88
CA ASP A 498 -4.93 -2.37 -26.65
C ASP A 498 -6.15 -2.78 -25.80
N GLN A 499 -5.97 -3.80 -24.95
CA GLN A 499 -6.96 -4.19 -23.95
C GLN A 499 -7.18 -3.09 -22.91
N MET A 500 -6.13 -2.42 -22.44
CA MET A 500 -6.26 -1.30 -21.51
C MET A 500 -7.11 -0.18 -22.13
N ILE A 501 -6.81 0.26 -23.36
CA ILE A 501 -7.59 1.30 -24.06
C ILE A 501 -9.07 0.92 -24.15
N SER A 502 -9.37 -0.32 -24.53
CA SER A 502 -10.76 -0.82 -24.62
C SER A 502 -11.49 -0.76 -23.27
N GLN A 503 -10.77 -1.03 -22.17
CA GLN A 503 -11.33 -0.97 -20.82
C GLN A 503 -11.50 0.46 -20.32
N LEU A 504 -10.61 1.39 -20.71
CA LEU A 504 -10.76 2.82 -20.39
C LEU A 504 -12.08 3.38 -20.96
N GLU A 505 -12.36 3.09 -22.23
CA GLU A 505 -13.62 3.47 -22.87
C GLU A 505 -14.83 2.91 -22.10
N ALA A 506 -14.79 1.61 -21.74
CA ALA A 506 -15.87 0.97 -20.98
C ALA A 506 -16.10 1.59 -19.59
N TYR A 507 -15.08 2.22 -18.99
CA TYR A 507 -15.19 2.94 -17.72
C TYR A 507 -15.50 4.43 -17.89
N GLY A 508 -15.59 4.93 -19.12
CA GLY A 508 -15.81 6.35 -19.41
C GLY A 508 -14.59 7.22 -19.07
N ILE A 509 -13.39 6.70 -19.35
CA ILE A 509 -12.12 7.41 -19.20
C ILE A 509 -11.60 7.74 -20.59
N GLU A 510 -11.41 9.02 -20.90
CA GLU A 510 -10.82 9.50 -22.15
C GLU A 510 -9.36 9.04 -22.26
N MET A 511 -8.96 8.45 -23.38
CA MET A 511 -7.54 8.23 -23.70
C MET A 511 -7.01 9.41 -24.51
N ALA A 512 -5.98 10.09 -24.00
CA ALA A 512 -5.14 11.01 -24.74
C ALA A 512 -3.83 10.29 -25.11
N TYR A 513 -3.70 9.90 -26.38
CA TYR A 513 -2.56 9.12 -26.85
C TYR A 513 -1.43 10.02 -27.37
N ASN A 514 -0.22 9.88 -26.80
CA ASN A 514 0.95 10.61 -27.25
C ASN A 514 1.67 9.92 -28.42
N LEU A 515 1.76 10.61 -29.55
CA LEU A 515 2.39 10.15 -30.79
C LEU A 515 3.91 10.33 -30.76
N LEU A 516 4.57 9.55 -29.89
CA LEU A 516 6.02 9.55 -29.72
C LEU A 516 6.71 8.52 -30.65
N PHE A 517 7.74 8.96 -31.38
CA PHE A 517 8.37 8.18 -32.45
C PHE A 517 9.90 8.12 -32.36
N TRP A 518 10.45 6.91 -32.34
CA TRP A 518 11.88 6.66 -32.12
C TRP A 518 12.69 6.42 -33.39
N ASP A 519 12.04 6.24 -34.55
CA ASP A 519 12.66 5.94 -35.85
C ASP A 519 13.63 4.74 -35.78
N LYS A 520 13.18 3.65 -35.16
CA LYS A 520 13.99 2.45 -34.94
C LYS A 520 14.44 1.80 -36.24
N GLU A 521 13.70 1.97 -37.33
CA GLU A 521 14.16 1.52 -38.65
C GLU A 521 15.44 2.24 -39.07
N HIS A 522 15.46 3.57 -39.00
CA HIS A 522 16.64 4.35 -39.33
C HIS A 522 17.80 4.00 -38.39
N TYR A 523 17.54 3.92 -37.09
CA TYR A 523 18.55 3.53 -36.10
C TYR A 523 19.21 2.19 -36.44
N ARG A 524 18.44 1.17 -36.83
CA ARG A 524 18.98 -0.15 -37.21
C ARG A 524 19.88 -0.07 -38.45
N GLN A 525 19.67 0.91 -39.33
CA GLN A 525 20.44 1.09 -40.56
C GLN A 525 21.73 1.89 -40.31
N THR A 526 21.69 2.92 -39.47
CA THR A 526 22.79 3.89 -39.30
C THR A 526 23.54 3.76 -37.97
N GLY A 527 22.93 3.13 -36.96
CA GLY A 527 23.46 3.04 -35.60
C GLY A 527 23.22 4.29 -34.74
N GLY A 528 22.44 5.26 -35.22
CA GLY A 528 22.15 6.50 -34.51
C GLY A 528 20.86 7.17 -34.98
N ILE A 529 20.43 8.19 -34.24
CA ILE A 529 19.37 9.12 -34.65
C ILE A 529 20.00 10.51 -34.70
N ASP A 530 19.73 11.22 -35.78
CA ASP A 530 20.21 12.59 -35.95
C ASP A 530 19.36 13.56 -35.10
N VAL A 531 20.01 14.48 -34.41
CA VAL A 531 19.35 15.56 -33.65
C VAL A 531 19.90 16.93 -34.10
N PRO A 532 19.08 17.99 -34.20
CA PRO A 532 17.63 18.00 -33.98
C PRO A 532 16.88 17.11 -34.98
N ARG A 533 15.72 16.59 -34.56
CA ARG A 533 14.89 15.66 -35.34
C ARG A 533 14.13 16.40 -36.46
N PHE A 534 13.60 15.61 -37.38
CA PHE A 534 12.68 16.04 -38.46
C PHE A 534 13.27 17.04 -39.46
N GLN A 535 14.59 16.99 -39.66
CA GLN A 535 15.31 17.88 -40.58
C GLN A 535 15.23 17.43 -42.05
N SER A 536 14.57 16.30 -42.33
CA SER A 536 14.47 15.74 -43.68
C SER A 536 13.06 15.22 -43.98
N GLU A 537 12.64 15.38 -45.24
CA GLU A 537 11.35 14.85 -45.73
C GLU A 537 11.20 13.34 -45.52
N ALA A 538 12.31 12.58 -45.57
CA ALA A 538 12.27 11.14 -45.37
C ALA A 538 11.92 10.78 -43.91
N GLU A 539 12.46 11.50 -42.95
CA GLU A 539 12.15 11.31 -41.53
C GLU A 539 10.73 11.76 -41.20
N VAL A 540 10.32 12.93 -41.69
CA VAL A 540 8.94 13.41 -41.54
C VAL A 540 7.95 12.41 -42.13
N GLN A 541 8.23 11.84 -43.31
CA GLN A 541 7.35 10.84 -43.92
C GLN A 541 7.24 9.56 -43.07
N ARG A 542 8.34 9.06 -42.49
CA ARG A 542 8.30 7.91 -41.57
C ARG A 542 7.46 8.19 -40.33
N TYR A 543 7.56 9.40 -39.76
CA TYR A 543 6.67 9.82 -38.67
C TYR A 543 5.21 9.86 -39.07
N LEU A 544 4.88 10.46 -40.23
CA LEU A 544 3.49 10.50 -40.71
C LEU A 544 2.93 9.10 -40.98
N ASP A 545 3.78 8.16 -41.41
CA ASP A 545 3.38 6.76 -41.58
C ASP A 545 3.17 6.07 -40.22
N PHE A 546 4.02 6.33 -39.21
CA PHE A 546 3.80 5.91 -37.82
C PHE A 546 2.48 6.45 -37.27
N VAL A 547 2.23 7.75 -37.41
CA VAL A 547 0.98 8.39 -36.98
C VAL A 547 -0.22 7.71 -37.62
N ARG A 548 -0.17 7.45 -38.93
CA ARG A 548 -1.25 6.75 -39.64
C ARG A 548 -1.49 5.35 -39.07
N VAL A 549 -0.45 4.59 -38.73
CA VAL A 549 -0.58 3.26 -38.12
C VAL A 549 -1.26 3.35 -36.75
N MET A 550 -0.80 4.26 -35.89
CA MET A 550 -1.35 4.41 -34.53
C MET A 550 -2.81 4.89 -34.56
N VAL A 551 -3.13 5.89 -35.37
CA VAL A 551 -4.51 6.41 -35.49
C VAL A 551 -5.45 5.35 -36.08
N ARG A 552 -5.00 4.55 -37.05
CA ARG A 552 -5.80 3.42 -37.55
C ARG A 552 -6.01 2.33 -36.52
N ALA A 553 -5.04 2.09 -35.64
CA ALA A 553 -5.11 1.03 -34.64
C ALA A 553 -6.06 1.39 -33.50
N PHE A 554 -6.10 2.66 -33.08
CA PHE A 554 -6.82 3.08 -31.87
C PHE A 554 -7.88 4.15 -32.05
N GLY A 555 -8.00 4.77 -33.24
CA GLY A 555 -8.95 5.89 -33.48
C GLY A 555 -10.42 5.52 -33.38
N ASP A 556 -10.76 4.25 -33.16
CA ASP A 556 -12.10 3.81 -32.78
C ASP A 556 -12.41 4.00 -31.29
N ARG A 557 -11.37 4.16 -30.45
CA ARG A 557 -11.44 4.21 -28.97
C ARG A 557 -10.63 5.36 -28.34
N VAL A 558 -9.76 6.02 -29.11
CA VAL A 558 -8.94 7.16 -28.70
C VAL A 558 -9.49 8.43 -29.33
N ASP A 559 -10.02 9.32 -28.50
CA ASP A 559 -10.66 10.57 -28.95
C ASP A 559 -9.66 11.72 -29.13
N THR A 560 -8.50 11.65 -28.48
CA THR A 560 -7.56 12.76 -28.36
C THR A 560 -6.12 12.32 -28.66
N TRP A 561 -5.46 13.02 -29.58
CA TRP A 561 -4.13 12.71 -30.08
C TRP A 561 -3.16 13.84 -29.77
N GLU A 562 -2.07 13.52 -29.08
CA GLU A 562 -1.04 14.48 -28.72
C GLU A 562 0.18 14.35 -29.62
N ILE A 563 0.60 15.49 -30.19
CA ILE A 563 1.73 15.53 -31.11
C ILE A 563 3.00 15.80 -30.30
N TRP A 564 3.72 14.71 -30.03
CA TRP A 564 5.03 14.67 -29.37
C TRP A 564 5.02 14.88 -27.85
N ASN A 565 6.19 14.70 -27.23
CA ASN A 565 6.44 14.98 -25.81
C ASN A 565 7.74 15.76 -25.67
N GLU A 566 7.68 16.95 -25.06
CA GLU A 566 8.83 17.79 -24.68
C GLU A 566 9.85 18.05 -25.82
N PRO A 567 9.41 18.62 -26.95
CA PRO A 567 10.26 18.77 -28.14
C PRO A 567 11.43 19.75 -27.96
N SER A 568 11.44 20.55 -26.91
CA SER A 568 12.45 21.56 -26.64
C SER A 568 13.74 21.04 -26.05
N PHE A 569 13.79 19.77 -25.61
CA PHE A 569 14.88 19.27 -24.77
C PHE A 569 16.15 19.04 -25.60
N GLU A 570 16.98 20.09 -25.68
CA GLU A 570 18.14 20.18 -26.58
C GLU A 570 19.15 19.05 -26.38
N GLY A 571 19.66 18.50 -27.49
CA GLY A 571 20.62 17.40 -27.50
C GLY A 571 20.04 16.03 -27.14
N SER A 572 18.75 15.94 -26.81
CA SER A 572 18.05 14.67 -26.62
C SER A 572 17.42 14.16 -27.92
N TYR A 573 17.02 12.90 -27.94
CA TYR A 573 16.27 12.31 -29.05
C TYR A 573 14.85 12.89 -29.22
N GLN A 574 14.33 13.59 -28.21
CA GLN A 574 13.07 14.33 -28.29
C GLN A 574 13.25 15.70 -28.94
N TRP A 575 14.48 16.17 -29.15
CA TRP A 575 14.74 17.53 -29.60
C TRP A 575 14.27 17.80 -31.03
N ILE A 576 13.36 18.76 -31.19
CA ILE A 576 12.88 19.31 -32.47
C ILE A 576 13.00 20.82 -32.40
N LEU A 577 13.56 21.48 -33.42
CA LEU A 577 13.51 22.94 -33.50
C LEU A 577 12.05 23.42 -33.60
N VAL A 578 11.74 24.59 -33.03
CA VAL A 578 10.34 25.05 -32.89
C VAL A 578 9.61 25.20 -34.22
N ASP A 579 10.28 25.72 -35.26
CA ASP A 579 9.68 25.87 -36.59
C ASP A 579 9.40 24.50 -37.24
N ASP A 580 10.28 23.53 -37.01
CA ASP A 580 10.13 22.15 -37.51
C ASP A 580 9.03 21.40 -36.75
N TYR A 581 8.87 21.62 -35.44
CA TYR A 581 7.75 21.07 -34.67
C TYR A 581 6.42 21.64 -35.16
N ILE A 582 6.35 22.94 -35.40
CA ILE A 582 5.16 23.59 -35.95
C ILE A 582 4.82 23.01 -37.33
N ASP A 583 5.81 22.80 -38.20
CA ASP A 583 5.59 22.16 -39.51
C ASP A 583 5.17 20.69 -39.39
N LEU A 584 5.82 19.93 -38.50
CA LEU A 584 5.48 18.54 -38.22
C LEU A 584 4.02 18.42 -37.78
N ALA A 585 3.59 19.24 -36.83
CA ALA A 585 2.22 19.26 -36.35
C ALA A 585 1.24 19.66 -37.47
N ARG A 586 1.55 20.70 -38.25
CA ARG A 586 0.75 21.14 -39.40
C ARG A 586 0.53 20.01 -40.41
N ARG A 587 1.51 19.13 -40.59
CA ARG A 587 1.46 17.99 -41.52
C ARG A 587 0.81 16.74 -40.92
N ALA A 588 0.98 16.52 -39.61
CA ALA A 588 0.38 15.39 -38.90
C ALA A 588 -1.13 15.55 -38.72
N ILE A 589 -1.63 16.76 -38.42
CA ILE A 589 -3.05 17.01 -38.16
C ILE A 589 -3.96 16.53 -39.31
N PRO A 590 -3.70 16.84 -40.60
CA PRO A 590 -4.50 16.31 -41.70
C PRO A 590 -4.42 14.80 -41.85
N VAL A 591 -3.30 14.16 -41.49
CA VAL A 591 -3.16 12.70 -41.53
C VAL A 591 -4.00 12.06 -40.43
N ILE A 592 -3.96 12.60 -39.21
CA ILE A 592 -4.80 12.16 -38.09
C ILE A 592 -6.27 12.29 -38.48
N ARG A 593 -6.70 13.47 -38.91
CA ARG A 593 -8.11 13.73 -39.27
C ARG A 593 -8.61 12.99 -40.51
N ALA A 594 -7.71 12.48 -41.35
CA ALA A 594 -8.09 11.63 -42.48
C ALA A 594 -8.44 10.19 -42.04
N GLU A 595 -7.78 9.71 -40.98
CA GLU A 595 -8.04 8.37 -40.41
C GLU A 595 -9.13 8.42 -39.33
N ASP A 596 -9.16 9.48 -38.53
CA ASP A 596 -10.16 9.77 -37.50
C ASP A 596 -10.68 11.21 -37.65
N PRO A 597 -11.79 11.43 -38.37
CA PRO A 597 -12.36 12.76 -38.57
C PRO A 597 -12.85 13.46 -37.30
N GLY A 598 -13.06 12.73 -36.20
CA GLY A 598 -13.49 13.25 -34.90
C GLY A 598 -12.34 13.64 -33.98
N ALA A 599 -11.10 13.29 -34.35
CA ALA A 599 -9.91 13.46 -33.54
C ALA A 599 -9.75 14.89 -33.00
N ARG A 600 -9.59 14.98 -31.68
CA ARG A 600 -9.10 16.17 -30.98
C ARG A 600 -7.58 16.16 -30.98
N ILE A 601 -6.97 17.32 -31.23
CA ILE A 601 -5.51 17.45 -31.30
C ILE A 601 -4.97 18.24 -30.11
N ILE A 602 -3.99 17.66 -29.40
CA ILE A 602 -3.18 18.31 -28.38
C ILE A 602 -1.83 18.73 -28.98
N VAL A 603 -1.41 19.95 -28.68
CA VAL A 603 -0.04 20.45 -28.88
C VAL A 603 0.47 21.12 -27.60
N GLY A 604 1.79 21.27 -27.50
CA GLY A 604 2.39 22.13 -26.48
C GLY A 604 3.02 21.43 -25.27
N SER A 605 2.96 20.10 -25.19
CA SER A 605 3.46 19.19 -24.15
C SER A 605 4.91 19.48 -23.70
N HIS A 606 5.07 20.51 -22.86
CA HIS A 606 6.37 21.14 -22.60
C HIS A 606 6.47 21.60 -21.14
N HIS A 607 7.69 21.59 -20.60
CA HIS A 607 8.07 22.19 -19.32
C HIS A 607 9.16 23.26 -19.51
N GLY A 608 9.31 24.16 -18.54
CA GLY A 608 10.49 25.03 -18.44
C GLY A 608 10.15 26.52 -18.55
N TRP A 609 9.77 27.12 -17.42
CA TRP A 609 9.59 28.58 -17.29
C TRP A 609 10.71 29.25 -16.50
N ASP A 610 11.61 28.42 -15.95
CA ASP A 610 12.86 28.77 -15.30
C ASP A 610 13.98 29.08 -16.31
N GLU A 611 13.91 28.53 -17.52
CA GLU A 611 14.82 28.83 -18.63
C GLU A 611 14.13 29.67 -19.72
N GLU A 612 14.79 30.73 -20.18
CA GLU A 612 14.19 31.64 -21.19
C GLU A 612 14.02 30.96 -22.55
N GLN A 613 14.95 30.10 -22.94
CA GLN A 613 14.94 29.40 -24.23
C GLN A 613 13.76 28.42 -24.36
N THR A 614 13.44 27.67 -23.30
CA THR A 614 12.33 26.71 -23.26
C THR A 614 10.99 27.43 -23.22
N LYS A 615 10.84 28.43 -22.35
CA LYS A 615 9.66 29.32 -22.34
C LYS A 615 9.38 29.92 -23.72
N ASP A 616 10.40 30.46 -24.39
CA ASP A 616 10.27 31.05 -25.72
C ASP A 616 9.87 30.02 -26.78
N TYR A 617 10.27 28.75 -26.63
CA TYR A 617 9.82 27.65 -27.49
C TYR A 617 8.31 27.50 -27.42
N PHE A 618 7.76 27.35 -26.21
CA PHE A 618 6.34 27.14 -26.01
C PHE A 618 5.52 28.34 -26.50
N TYR A 619 5.96 29.55 -26.20
CA TYR A 619 5.24 30.76 -26.63
C TYR A 619 5.20 30.89 -28.15
N LYS A 620 6.27 30.54 -28.86
CA LYS A 620 6.25 30.49 -30.34
C LYS A 620 5.27 29.45 -30.89
N VAL A 621 5.07 28.32 -30.21
CA VAL A 621 4.01 27.37 -30.57
C VAL A 621 2.63 28.03 -30.39
N LEU A 622 2.40 28.72 -29.27
CA LEU A 622 1.15 29.44 -29.00
C LEU A 622 0.91 30.63 -29.96
N GLU A 623 1.95 31.23 -30.51
CA GLU A 623 1.88 32.32 -31.49
C GLU A 623 1.70 31.81 -32.93
N SER A 624 1.75 30.50 -33.15
CA SER A 624 1.72 29.89 -34.48
C SER A 624 0.31 29.81 -35.08
N ASP A 625 0.27 29.50 -36.38
CA ASP A 625 -0.96 29.22 -37.13
C ASP A 625 -1.62 27.87 -36.76
N LEU A 626 -1.07 27.13 -35.79
CA LEU A 626 -1.70 25.92 -35.25
C LEU A 626 -2.91 26.22 -34.36
N MET A 627 -2.91 27.36 -33.66
CA MET A 627 -3.93 27.67 -32.64
C MET A 627 -5.39 27.58 -33.13
N PRO A 628 -5.74 28.00 -34.36
CA PRO A 628 -7.11 27.85 -34.87
C PRO A 628 -7.49 26.42 -35.29
N ILE A 629 -6.52 25.50 -35.40
CA ILE A 629 -6.73 24.14 -35.94
C ILE A 629 -6.50 23.01 -34.93
N VAL A 630 -6.07 23.33 -33.71
CA VAL A 630 -5.90 22.40 -32.58
C VAL A 630 -7.03 22.56 -31.55
N ASP A 631 -7.27 21.52 -30.77
CA ASP A 631 -8.42 21.43 -29.87
C ASP A 631 -8.02 21.58 -28.40
N VAL A 632 -6.75 21.33 -28.10
CA VAL A 632 -6.21 21.33 -26.75
C VAL A 632 -4.78 21.88 -26.74
N ILE A 633 -4.46 22.68 -25.73
CA ILE A 633 -3.10 23.07 -25.38
C ILE A 633 -2.73 22.36 -24.09
N SER A 634 -1.66 21.56 -24.11
CA SER A 634 -1.11 20.92 -22.92
C SER A 634 0.24 21.52 -22.51
N TRP A 635 0.60 21.37 -21.23
CA TRP A 635 1.94 21.65 -20.70
C TRP A 635 2.20 20.85 -19.42
N HIS A 636 3.45 20.81 -18.97
CA HIS A 636 3.91 20.03 -17.82
C HIS A 636 4.36 20.94 -16.68
N PRO A 637 3.47 21.22 -15.70
CA PRO A 637 3.83 22.06 -14.57
C PRO A 637 4.61 21.25 -13.51
N PHE A 638 5.93 21.17 -13.70
CA PHE A 638 6.86 20.72 -12.67
C PHE A 638 7.05 21.83 -11.63
N LEU A 639 6.12 21.90 -10.70
CA LEU A 639 6.07 22.93 -9.69
C LEU A 639 6.85 22.46 -8.47
N VAL A 640 8.00 23.08 -8.21
CA VAL A 640 8.79 22.77 -7.02
C VAL A 640 8.95 24.04 -6.21
N HIS A 641 8.51 24.00 -4.95
CA HIS A 641 8.81 25.02 -3.97
C HIS A 641 9.51 24.35 -2.80
N LEU A 642 10.81 24.62 -2.68
CA LEU A 642 11.54 24.53 -1.42
C LEU A 642 12.39 25.79 -1.29
N ASP A 643 12.60 26.22 -0.06
CA ASP A 643 13.18 27.50 0.42
C ASP A 643 14.56 27.90 -0.19
N ASP A 644 15.08 27.11 -1.12
CA ASP A 644 16.37 27.32 -1.77
C ASP A 644 16.19 27.92 -3.17
N ALA A 645 16.99 28.93 -3.50
CA ALA A 645 17.03 29.52 -4.84
C ALA A 645 17.38 28.49 -5.92
N GLU A 646 17.99 27.37 -5.52
CA GLU A 646 18.37 26.24 -6.37
C GLU A 646 17.19 25.32 -6.77
N CYS A 647 16.02 25.41 -6.12
CA CYS A 647 14.89 24.51 -6.35
C CYS A 647 13.73 25.13 -7.15
N GLY A 648 13.93 26.29 -7.79
CA GLY A 648 12.94 26.87 -8.71
C GLY A 648 11.72 27.50 -8.03
N GLY A 649 11.80 27.88 -6.75
CA GLY A 649 10.65 28.42 -5.99
C GLY A 649 9.95 29.63 -6.63
N GLU A 650 10.68 30.44 -7.42
CA GLU A 650 10.09 31.54 -8.20
C GLU A 650 9.02 31.06 -9.19
N LEU A 651 9.14 29.84 -9.73
CA LEU A 651 8.19 29.27 -10.67
C LEU A 651 6.83 29.03 -10.02
N PHE A 652 6.78 28.50 -8.80
CA PHE A 652 5.53 28.26 -8.09
C PHE A 652 4.78 29.57 -7.83
N ASP A 653 5.48 30.60 -7.36
CA ASP A 653 4.91 31.91 -7.09
C ASP A 653 4.43 32.63 -8.35
N ARG A 654 5.13 32.42 -9.48
CA ARG A 654 4.78 32.98 -10.79
C ARG A 654 3.75 32.16 -11.57
N TYR A 655 3.41 30.97 -11.11
CA TYR A 655 2.54 30.07 -11.84
C TYR A 655 1.17 30.67 -12.22
N PRO A 656 0.45 31.40 -11.34
CA PRO A 656 -0.79 32.08 -11.76
C PRO A 656 -0.58 33.10 -12.90
N GLN A 657 0.54 33.82 -12.93
CA GLN A 657 0.86 34.76 -14.01
C GLN A 657 1.17 34.01 -15.30
N ILE A 658 1.96 32.94 -15.22
CA ILE A 658 2.27 32.05 -16.34
C ILE A 658 0.97 31.51 -16.95
N LEU A 659 0.05 31.01 -16.13
CA LEU A 659 -1.22 30.50 -16.62
C LEU A 659 -2.05 31.57 -17.37
N ALA A 660 -2.05 32.81 -16.87
CA ALA A 660 -2.69 33.93 -17.55
C ALA A 660 -2.00 34.27 -18.88
N GLU A 661 -0.66 34.23 -18.94
CA GLU A 661 0.12 34.43 -20.16
C GLU A 661 -0.22 33.39 -21.23
N ILE A 662 -0.19 32.09 -20.88
CA ILE A 662 -0.53 30.98 -21.80
C ILE A 662 -1.89 31.20 -22.44
N LYS A 663 -2.92 31.44 -21.62
CA LYS A 663 -4.29 31.66 -22.11
C LYS A 663 -4.40 32.91 -22.98
N SER A 664 -3.75 34.00 -22.57
CA SER A 664 -3.80 35.27 -23.30
C SER A 664 -3.13 35.15 -24.66
N ILE A 665 -1.96 34.52 -24.74
CA ILE A 665 -1.23 34.35 -26.00
C ILE A 665 -2.02 33.44 -26.93
N ALA A 666 -2.47 32.27 -26.46
CA ALA A 666 -3.26 31.32 -27.25
C ALA A 666 -4.56 31.96 -27.80
N ALA A 667 -5.31 32.66 -26.96
CA ALA A 667 -6.54 33.33 -27.37
C ALA A 667 -6.28 34.44 -28.40
N ALA A 668 -5.18 35.20 -28.25
CA ALA A 668 -4.79 36.22 -29.23
C ALA A 668 -4.47 35.65 -30.62
N HIS A 669 -4.13 34.35 -30.70
CA HIS A 669 -3.81 33.64 -31.93
C HIS A 669 -4.93 32.69 -32.39
N GLY A 670 -6.14 32.83 -31.83
CA GLY A 670 -7.35 32.18 -32.32
C GLY A 670 -7.67 30.82 -31.69
N PHE A 671 -6.98 30.43 -30.62
CA PHE A 671 -7.33 29.23 -29.86
C PHE A 671 -8.67 29.42 -29.12
N THR A 672 -9.51 28.38 -29.15
CA THR A 672 -10.82 28.37 -28.47
C THR A 672 -11.12 27.06 -27.75
N GLY A 673 -10.11 26.18 -27.65
CA GLY A 673 -10.24 24.84 -27.12
C GLY A 673 -9.98 24.73 -25.62
N GLU A 674 -9.55 23.54 -25.20
CA GLU A 674 -9.32 23.20 -23.80
C GLU A 674 -7.85 23.44 -23.38
N PHE A 675 -7.63 23.87 -22.13
CA PHE A 675 -6.30 23.94 -21.52
C PHE A 675 -6.09 22.75 -20.58
N ARG A 676 -4.95 22.06 -20.69
CA ARG A 676 -4.59 20.91 -19.85
C ARG A 676 -3.18 21.06 -19.26
N ALA A 677 -3.07 20.85 -17.96
CA ALA A 677 -1.79 20.78 -17.27
C ALA A 677 -1.51 19.30 -16.97
N ASP A 678 -0.97 18.57 -17.94
CA ASP A 678 -1.08 17.11 -18.04
C ASP A 678 -0.03 16.30 -17.25
N GLU A 679 1.04 16.95 -16.78
CA GLU A 679 2.06 16.35 -15.92
C GLU A 679 2.34 17.20 -14.68
N LEU A 680 1.29 17.48 -13.90
CA LEU A 680 1.47 18.10 -12.58
C LEU A 680 2.25 17.16 -11.67
N ARG A 681 3.43 17.62 -11.24
CA ARG A 681 4.34 16.85 -10.41
C ARG A 681 4.98 17.72 -9.35
N PHE A 682 5.09 17.16 -8.15
CA PHE A 682 5.89 17.68 -7.04
C PHE A 682 6.97 16.67 -6.66
N SER A 683 8.19 17.14 -6.44
CA SER A 683 9.30 16.29 -5.97
C SER A 683 9.01 15.80 -4.55
N THR A 684 8.90 14.48 -4.37
CA THR A 684 8.62 13.85 -3.07
C THR A 684 9.84 13.08 -2.58
N SER A 685 10.23 13.28 -1.32
CA SER A 685 11.39 12.63 -0.72
C SER A 685 11.16 11.12 -0.63
N SER A 686 12.13 10.34 -1.08
CA SER A 686 12.14 8.89 -0.90
C SER A 686 13.57 8.42 -0.61
N PRO A 687 13.76 7.20 -0.09
CA PRO A 687 15.10 6.62 0.06
C PRO A 687 15.92 6.64 -1.24
N SER A 688 15.25 6.54 -2.39
CA SER A 688 15.84 6.58 -3.73
C SER A 688 16.02 7.99 -4.30
N PHE A 689 15.39 9.01 -3.70
CA PHE A 689 15.43 10.40 -4.16
C PHE A 689 15.47 11.39 -2.97
N PRO A 690 16.62 11.50 -2.27
CA PRO A 690 16.77 12.32 -1.07
C PRO A 690 17.09 13.80 -1.38
N GLY A 691 16.83 14.27 -2.61
CA GLY A 691 17.27 15.58 -3.07
C GLY A 691 16.72 16.75 -2.22
N PRO A 692 17.46 17.86 -2.10
CA PRO A 692 17.06 19.02 -1.29
C PRO A 692 15.78 19.70 -1.81
N CYS A 693 15.37 19.39 -3.04
CA CYS A 693 14.17 19.89 -3.71
C CYS A 693 12.93 19.00 -3.50
N ALA A 694 13.01 17.97 -2.66
CA ALA A 694 11.92 17.02 -2.40
C ALA A 694 11.23 17.26 -1.04
N VAL A 695 9.89 17.24 -1.03
CA VAL A 695 9.06 17.38 0.18
C VAL A 695 8.56 16.03 0.70
N ASP A 696 8.12 15.97 1.95
CA ASP A 696 7.41 14.79 2.45
C ASP A 696 6.06 14.59 1.72
N ASP A 697 5.58 13.35 1.69
CA ASP A 697 4.36 12.94 0.99
C ASP A 697 3.12 13.75 1.40
N ARG A 698 2.99 14.11 2.68
CA ARG A 698 1.86 14.91 3.16
C ARG A 698 1.92 16.33 2.61
N THR A 699 3.10 16.94 2.63
CA THR A 699 3.34 18.27 2.05
C THR A 699 3.07 18.26 0.55
N ALA A 700 3.51 17.23 -0.20
CA ALA A 700 3.15 17.06 -1.61
C ALA A 700 1.62 16.98 -1.81
N GLY A 701 0.90 16.24 -0.96
CA GLY A 701 -0.56 16.18 -0.98
C GLY A 701 -1.25 17.55 -0.83
N LYS A 702 -0.68 18.46 -0.01
CA LYS A 702 -1.18 19.84 0.13
C LYS A 702 -1.00 20.63 -1.18
N TYR A 703 0.15 20.47 -1.84
CA TYR A 703 0.43 21.11 -3.13
C TYR A 703 -0.52 20.62 -4.22
N TYR A 704 -0.71 19.30 -4.38
CA TYR A 704 -1.69 18.76 -5.33
C TYR A 704 -3.09 19.31 -5.09
N ALA A 705 -3.52 19.41 -3.82
CA ALA A 705 -4.84 19.95 -3.52
C ALA A 705 -4.97 21.42 -3.96
N ARG A 706 -3.98 22.27 -3.69
CA ARG A 706 -4.01 23.68 -4.12
C ARG A 706 -4.07 23.80 -5.64
N GLU A 707 -3.20 23.10 -6.35
CA GLU A 707 -3.02 23.33 -7.78
C GLU A 707 -4.12 22.68 -8.62
N ILE A 708 -4.63 21.51 -8.25
CA ILE A 708 -5.81 20.91 -8.93
C ILE A 708 -7.04 21.83 -8.79
N LEU A 709 -7.26 22.40 -7.60
CA LEU A 709 -8.39 23.31 -7.38
C LEU A 709 -8.19 24.66 -8.08
N ARG A 710 -6.96 25.17 -8.12
CA ARG A 710 -6.60 26.35 -8.93
C ARG A 710 -6.91 26.07 -10.40
N HIS A 711 -6.40 24.98 -10.96
CA HIS A 711 -6.63 24.60 -12.36
C HIS A 711 -8.12 24.56 -12.67
N LEU A 712 -8.92 23.87 -11.85
CA LEU A 712 -10.36 23.86 -12.07
C LEU A 712 -10.98 25.26 -12.04
N GLY A 713 -10.55 26.11 -11.10
CA GLY A 713 -11.06 27.49 -10.95
C GLY A 713 -10.66 28.39 -12.12
N GLU A 714 -9.57 28.03 -12.77
CA GLU A 714 -9.00 28.64 -13.96
C GLU A 714 -9.42 27.91 -15.25
N ASP A 715 -10.40 27.02 -15.22
CA ASP A 715 -10.87 26.30 -16.41
C ASP A 715 -9.78 25.45 -17.12
N VAL A 716 -8.86 24.87 -16.34
CA VAL A 716 -7.77 24.00 -16.78
C VAL A 716 -7.99 22.58 -16.23
N ALA A 717 -7.83 21.55 -17.06
CA ALA A 717 -7.82 20.16 -16.60
C ALA A 717 -6.44 19.78 -16.04
N SER A 718 -6.38 18.85 -15.09
CA SER A 718 -5.13 18.45 -14.42
C SER A 718 -4.80 16.98 -14.67
N GLY A 719 -3.66 16.71 -15.33
CA GLY A 719 -3.01 15.41 -15.33
C GLY A 719 -1.93 15.36 -14.26
N VAL A 720 -1.72 14.21 -13.60
CA VAL A 720 -0.80 14.10 -12.46
C VAL A 720 0.17 12.93 -12.57
N ILE A 721 1.35 13.09 -11.95
CA ILE A 721 2.34 12.04 -11.72
C ILE A 721 2.69 11.99 -10.23
N MET A 722 2.23 10.95 -9.52
CA MET A 722 2.43 10.82 -8.07
C MET A 722 3.01 9.47 -7.67
N ASN A 723 3.67 9.44 -6.51
CA ASN A 723 4.31 8.24 -5.96
C ASN A 723 4.06 8.03 -4.47
N GLY A 724 3.28 8.89 -3.81
CA GLY A 724 3.02 8.81 -2.38
C GLY A 724 1.56 8.51 -2.01
N GLU A 725 1.35 7.89 -0.84
CA GLU A 725 0.03 7.41 -0.42
C GLU A 725 -0.93 8.57 -0.11
N THR A 726 -0.45 9.61 0.58
CA THR A 726 -1.25 10.79 0.91
C THR A 726 -1.68 11.51 -0.37
N GLN A 727 -0.77 11.64 -1.34
CA GLN A 727 -1.06 12.20 -2.66
C GLN A 727 -2.20 11.44 -3.34
N LEU A 728 -2.12 10.11 -3.35
CA LEU A 728 -3.14 9.25 -3.93
C LEU A 728 -4.51 9.44 -3.26
N GLN A 729 -4.56 9.51 -1.94
CA GLN A 729 -5.81 9.71 -1.21
C GLN A 729 -6.43 11.08 -1.48
N VAL A 730 -5.63 12.15 -1.48
CA VAL A 730 -6.07 13.51 -1.84
C VAL A 730 -6.66 13.51 -3.24
N TYR A 731 -5.94 12.92 -4.18
CA TYR A 731 -6.32 12.86 -5.58
C TYR A 731 -7.65 12.15 -5.81
N LYS A 732 -7.83 10.94 -5.25
CA LYS A 732 -9.09 10.18 -5.33
C LYS A 732 -10.29 10.95 -4.77
N ARG A 733 -10.07 11.69 -3.67
CA ARG A 733 -11.12 12.51 -3.05
C ARG A 733 -11.47 13.70 -3.94
N LEU A 734 -10.48 14.40 -4.50
CA LEU A 734 -10.73 15.51 -5.42
C LEU A 734 -11.49 15.07 -6.66
N ALA A 735 -11.11 13.95 -7.29
CA ALA A 735 -11.83 13.37 -8.42
C ALA A 735 -13.34 13.20 -8.13
N THR A 736 -13.70 12.84 -6.89
CA THR A 736 -15.10 12.74 -6.47
C THR A 736 -15.72 14.10 -6.13
N LEU A 737 -15.01 14.94 -5.38
CA LEU A 737 -15.54 16.20 -4.85
C LEU A 737 -15.81 17.23 -5.94
N ILE A 738 -15.03 17.20 -7.03
CA ILE A 738 -15.13 18.16 -8.13
C ILE A 738 -15.80 17.57 -9.38
N ALA A 739 -16.33 16.34 -9.30
CA ALA A 739 -17.07 15.74 -10.40
C ALA A 739 -18.27 16.62 -10.81
N GLY A 740 -18.29 17.04 -12.07
CA GLY A 740 -19.29 17.95 -12.65
C GLY A 740 -19.17 19.40 -12.19
N ALA A 741 -18.12 19.75 -11.43
CA ALA A 741 -17.90 21.11 -11.00
C ALA A 741 -17.41 21.98 -12.16
N GLN A 742 -17.86 23.24 -12.18
CA GLN A 742 -17.43 24.23 -13.16
C GLN A 742 -17.00 25.50 -12.45
N ALA A 743 -15.94 26.14 -12.93
CA ALA A 743 -15.56 27.47 -12.46
C ALA A 743 -16.75 28.42 -12.58
N SER A 744 -17.06 29.13 -11.49
CA SER A 744 -18.18 30.06 -11.47
C SER A 744 -17.86 31.22 -10.55
N SER A 745 -18.35 32.42 -10.86
CA SER A 745 -18.28 33.54 -9.93
C SER A 745 -19.61 33.69 -9.20
N PHE A 746 -19.56 33.61 -7.86
CA PHE A 746 -20.66 34.06 -7.01
C PHE A 746 -20.12 34.93 -5.87
N PRO A 747 -20.93 35.85 -5.31
CA PRO A 747 -20.50 36.71 -4.22
C PRO A 747 -19.98 35.90 -3.02
N LEU A 748 -18.73 36.14 -2.64
CA LEU A 748 -18.06 35.56 -1.49
C LEU A 748 -17.20 36.65 -0.84
N GLU A 749 -17.57 37.05 0.36
CA GLU A 749 -16.81 38.00 1.17
C GLU A 749 -16.06 37.25 2.27
N ILE A 750 -14.75 37.45 2.35
CA ILE A 750 -13.89 36.78 3.33
C ILE A 750 -13.26 37.83 4.24
N SER A 751 -13.52 37.72 5.53
CA SER A 751 -12.84 38.49 6.57
C SER A 751 -11.87 37.58 7.32
N ALA A 752 -10.57 37.81 7.17
CA ALA A 752 -9.51 37.04 7.80
C ALA A 752 -8.36 37.95 8.24
N SER A 753 -7.53 37.47 9.17
CA SER A 753 -6.33 38.18 9.62
C SER A 753 -5.12 38.01 8.71
N THR A 754 -5.23 37.18 7.68
CA THR A 754 -4.18 36.86 6.70
C THR A 754 -4.75 36.98 5.30
N ASN A 755 -3.89 37.15 4.30
CA ASN A 755 -4.30 37.03 2.90
C ASN A 755 -4.84 35.61 2.65
N VAL A 756 -5.86 35.51 1.79
CA VAL A 756 -6.58 34.28 1.48
C VAL A 756 -6.67 34.13 -0.03
N ILE A 757 -6.40 32.92 -0.51
CA ILE A 757 -6.70 32.50 -1.87
C ILE A 757 -8.06 31.78 -1.84
N SER A 758 -8.90 32.09 -2.82
CA SER A 758 -10.21 31.47 -2.96
C SER A 758 -10.63 31.24 -4.41
N TYR A 759 -11.27 30.10 -4.66
CA TYR A 759 -11.92 29.79 -5.93
C TYR A 759 -13.35 29.32 -5.67
N THR A 760 -14.26 29.62 -6.59
CA THR A 760 -15.68 29.31 -6.47
C THR A 760 -16.17 28.48 -7.65
N TYR A 761 -17.06 27.54 -7.37
CA TYR A 761 -17.54 26.56 -8.34
C TYR A 761 -19.04 26.37 -8.25
N SER A 762 -19.69 26.18 -9.39
CA SER A 762 -21.03 25.62 -9.47
C SER A 762 -20.94 24.10 -9.48
N LEU A 763 -21.85 23.46 -8.76
CA LEU A 763 -21.97 22.01 -8.73
C LEU A 763 -23.29 21.58 -9.41
N PRO A 764 -23.37 20.32 -9.88
CA PRO A 764 -24.63 19.77 -10.38
C PRO A 764 -25.77 19.91 -9.35
N GLY A 765 -27.00 20.08 -9.83
CA GLY A 765 -28.19 20.21 -8.96
C GLY A 765 -28.34 21.57 -8.25
N GLY A 766 -27.58 22.60 -8.66
CA GLY A 766 -27.67 23.95 -8.09
C GLY A 766 -26.87 24.14 -6.79
N GLY A 767 -26.04 23.15 -6.44
CA GLY A 767 -25.05 23.27 -5.39
C GLY A 767 -23.94 24.25 -5.76
N ARG A 768 -23.21 24.72 -4.75
CA ARG A 768 -22.04 25.59 -4.92
C ARG A 768 -20.90 25.12 -4.04
N MET A 769 -19.68 25.52 -4.36
CA MET A 769 -18.51 25.23 -3.56
C MET A 769 -17.55 26.40 -3.58
N ALA A 770 -16.93 26.69 -2.44
CA ALA A 770 -15.77 27.57 -2.34
C ALA A 770 -14.57 26.78 -1.82
N ALA A 771 -13.42 26.85 -2.48
CA ALA A 771 -12.16 26.40 -1.95
C ALA A 771 -11.42 27.60 -1.35
N VAL A 772 -11.01 27.53 -0.08
CA VAL A 772 -10.37 28.65 0.63
C VAL A 772 -9.14 28.19 1.43
N TRP A 773 -8.04 28.94 1.34
CA TRP A 773 -6.82 28.69 2.13
C TRP A 773 -5.97 29.96 2.31
N LYS A 774 -5.04 29.92 3.26
CA LYS A 774 -4.11 31.03 3.52
C LYS A 774 -3.14 31.19 2.36
N ASP A 775 -2.91 32.43 1.95
CA ASP A 775 -1.88 32.81 1.00
C ASP A 775 -0.50 32.86 1.69
N VAL A 776 0.03 31.67 1.98
CA VAL A 776 1.31 31.45 2.65
C VAL A 776 2.02 30.22 2.08
N HIS A 777 3.32 30.11 2.36
CA HIS A 777 4.10 28.91 2.08
C HIS A 777 3.51 27.67 2.79
N ILE A 778 3.59 26.52 2.13
CA ILE A 778 3.12 25.24 2.68
C ILE A 778 4.17 24.70 3.65
N THR A 779 3.73 24.24 4.81
CA THR A 779 4.60 23.61 5.80
C THR A 779 4.08 22.21 6.17
N PRO A 780 4.94 21.31 6.68
CA PRO A 780 4.48 20.01 7.18
C PRO A 780 3.45 20.14 8.31
N ALA A 781 3.59 21.16 9.16
CA ALA A 781 2.72 21.40 10.31
C ALA A 781 1.41 22.10 9.93
N ASP A 782 0.30 21.69 10.56
CA ASP A 782 -0.98 22.37 10.35
C ASP A 782 -1.12 23.56 11.31
N SER A 783 -1.42 24.73 10.74
CA SER A 783 -1.71 25.95 11.50
C SER A 783 -3.00 26.61 11.00
N GLY A 784 -3.93 26.85 11.91
CA GLY A 784 -5.23 27.48 11.60
C GLY A 784 -5.25 28.98 11.91
N SER A 785 -5.71 29.81 10.99
CA SER A 785 -6.13 31.20 11.24
C SER A 785 -7.64 31.34 11.09
N SER A 786 -8.27 32.12 11.97
CA SER A 786 -9.72 32.31 11.93
C SER A 786 -10.13 33.18 10.75
N ALA A 787 -11.20 32.77 10.06
CA ALA A 787 -11.86 33.53 9.01
C ALA A 787 -13.38 33.51 9.19
N THR A 788 -14.03 34.53 8.62
CA THR A 788 -15.48 34.61 8.46
C THR A 788 -15.80 34.68 6.98
N LEU A 789 -16.70 33.82 6.52
CA LEU A 789 -17.21 33.81 5.16
C LEU A 789 -18.64 34.37 5.19
N ARG A 790 -18.90 35.40 4.39
CA ARG A 790 -20.24 35.93 4.13
C ARG A 790 -20.59 35.66 2.67
N LEU A 791 -21.73 35.03 2.46
CA LEU A 791 -22.17 34.49 1.17
C LEU A 791 -23.52 35.13 0.80
N PRO A 792 -23.50 36.26 0.07
CA PRO A 792 -24.71 36.99 -0.25
C PRO A 792 -25.74 36.22 -1.07
N GLY A 793 -27.01 36.32 -0.66
CA GLY A 793 -28.14 35.68 -1.33
C GLY A 793 -28.24 34.16 -1.14
N LEU A 794 -27.45 33.59 -0.22
CA LEU A 794 -27.41 32.14 0.06
C LEU A 794 -27.98 31.76 1.43
N ALA A 795 -28.77 32.62 2.08
CA ALA A 795 -29.37 32.37 3.40
C ALA A 795 -30.06 31.00 3.58
N ASN A 796 -30.66 30.46 2.51
CA ASN A 796 -31.37 29.16 2.55
C ASN A 796 -30.46 27.94 2.27
N TYR A 797 -29.18 28.14 1.99
CA TYR A 797 -28.23 27.05 1.76
C TYR A 797 -27.69 26.49 3.08
N ARG A 798 -27.29 25.21 3.04
CA ARG A 798 -26.56 24.55 4.14
C ARG A 798 -25.08 24.44 3.79
N ALA A 799 -24.21 24.71 4.76
CA ALA A 799 -22.76 24.67 4.57
C ALA A 799 -22.11 23.45 5.22
N TYR A 800 -21.18 22.84 4.50
CA TYR A 800 -20.36 21.71 4.93
C TYR A 800 -18.88 22.05 4.68
N GLY A 801 -18.05 21.86 5.70
CA GLY A 801 -16.60 22.02 5.63
C GLY A 801 -15.97 20.68 5.32
N ILE A 802 -15.07 20.64 4.34
CA ILE A 802 -14.47 19.41 3.83
C ILE A 802 -12.94 19.54 3.88
N ASP A 803 -12.32 18.67 4.66
CA ASP A 803 -10.88 18.49 4.68
C ASP A 803 -10.48 17.41 3.67
N VAL A 804 -9.95 17.83 2.53
CA VAL A 804 -9.54 16.91 1.44
C VAL A 804 -8.40 16.01 1.90
N LEU A 805 -7.46 16.55 2.67
CA LEU A 805 -6.27 15.86 3.15
C LEU A 805 -6.64 14.88 4.28
N GLY A 806 -7.53 15.31 5.19
CA GLY A 806 -8.09 14.47 6.25
C GLY A 806 -9.10 13.43 5.75
N GLY A 807 -9.78 13.67 4.62
CA GLY A 807 -10.77 12.75 4.09
C GLY A 807 -12.13 12.80 4.80
N VAL A 808 -12.47 13.97 5.35
CA VAL A 808 -13.68 14.14 6.19
C VAL A 808 -14.47 15.38 5.81
N GLU A 809 -15.77 15.31 6.07
CA GLU A 809 -16.68 16.44 6.02
C GLU A 809 -17.34 16.69 7.38
N GLN A 810 -17.74 17.94 7.65
CA GLN A 810 -18.43 18.33 8.87
C GLN A 810 -19.50 19.39 8.52
N PRO A 811 -20.76 19.24 8.98
CA PRO A 811 -21.73 20.32 8.90
C PRO A 811 -21.21 21.55 9.64
N LEU A 812 -21.18 22.71 8.99
CA LEU A 812 -20.71 23.95 9.59
C LEU A 812 -21.84 24.65 10.35
N MET A 813 -21.48 25.25 11.48
CA MET A 813 -22.36 26.19 12.17
C MET A 813 -22.40 27.49 11.38
N ALA A 814 -23.56 27.82 10.82
CA ALA A 814 -23.78 29.05 10.07
C ALA A 814 -24.97 29.83 10.66
N SER A 815 -24.94 31.14 10.46
CA SER A 815 -26.01 32.07 10.81
C SER A 815 -26.51 32.77 9.55
N VAL A 816 -27.73 33.30 9.62
CA VAL A 816 -28.30 34.12 8.55
C VAL A 816 -28.33 35.57 9.03
N ASP A 817 -27.80 36.48 8.21
CA ASP A 817 -27.88 37.91 8.41
C ASP A 817 -28.50 38.53 7.15
N GLU A 818 -29.72 39.04 7.27
CA GLU A 818 -30.58 39.41 6.14
C GLU A 818 -30.74 38.24 5.14
N ASP A 819 -30.24 38.38 3.90
CA ASP A 819 -30.28 37.36 2.86
C ASP A 819 -28.94 36.59 2.73
N ASP A 820 -28.00 36.81 3.65
CA ASP A 820 -26.64 36.28 3.56
C ASP A 820 -26.43 35.10 4.50
N LEU A 821 -25.74 34.08 4.01
CA LEU A 821 -25.23 32.99 4.85
C LEU A 821 -23.87 33.39 5.42
N VAL A 822 -23.75 33.40 6.74
CA VAL A 822 -22.53 33.83 7.45
C VAL A 822 -21.96 32.66 8.24
N ILE A 823 -20.73 32.28 7.93
CA ILE A 823 -19.99 31.19 8.58
C ILE A 823 -18.79 31.80 9.32
N GLN A 824 -18.82 31.78 10.64
CA GLN A 824 -17.78 32.36 11.49
C GLN A 824 -16.83 31.30 12.05
N GLY A 825 -15.62 31.71 12.42
CA GLY A 825 -14.68 30.84 13.14
C GLY A 825 -14.13 29.68 12.31
N LEU A 826 -14.18 29.79 10.99
CA LEU A 826 -13.53 28.84 10.07
C LEU A 826 -12.01 28.92 10.25
N LEU A 827 -11.33 27.79 10.43
CA LEU A 827 -9.88 27.78 10.61
C LEU A 827 -9.19 27.42 9.30
N LEU A 828 -8.70 28.45 8.60
CA LEU A 828 -7.99 28.30 7.34
C LEU A 828 -6.57 27.82 7.56
N ARG A 829 -6.16 26.82 6.77
CA ARG A 829 -4.82 26.23 6.78
C ARG A 829 -4.01 26.71 5.57
N ASP A 830 -2.79 26.20 5.45
CA ASP A 830 -1.95 26.35 4.26
C ASP A 830 -2.34 25.37 3.14
N TYR A 831 -3.52 24.78 3.19
CA TYR A 831 -4.07 23.99 2.09
C TYR A 831 -5.60 24.14 2.06
N PRO A 832 -6.25 23.78 0.94
CA PRO A 832 -7.65 24.07 0.70
C PRO A 832 -8.58 23.42 1.73
N LEU A 833 -9.43 24.25 2.34
CA LEU A 833 -10.66 23.84 2.99
C LEU A 833 -11.81 24.09 2.02
N LEU A 834 -12.54 23.05 1.63
CA LEU A 834 -13.72 23.24 0.77
C LEU A 834 -14.94 23.54 1.63
N VAL A 835 -15.70 24.55 1.24
CA VAL A 835 -17.00 24.89 1.80
C VAL A 835 -18.05 24.56 0.75
N ARG A 836 -18.71 23.41 0.91
CA ARG A 836 -19.79 22.97 0.03
C ARG A 836 -21.12 23.54 0.52
N LEU A 837 -21.89 24.09 -0.41
CA LEU A 837 -23.16 24.76 -0.17
C LEU A 837 -24.27 23.99 -0.88
N ALA A 838 -25.17 23.39 -0.11
CA ALA A 838 -26.31 22.61 -0.61
C ALA A 838 -27.60 23.46 -0.60
N PRO A 839 -28.38 23.49 -1.70
CA PRO A 839 -29.64 24.23 -1.77
C PRO A 839 -30.74 23.58 -0.90
N PRO A 840 -31.79 24.33 -0.52
CA PRO A 840 -32.80 23.90 0.46
C PRO A 840 -33.65 22.68 0.04
N GLU A 841 -33.83 22.42 -1.25
CA GLU A 841 -34.65 21.30 -1.76
C GLU A 841 -33.88 19.97 -1.87
N GLU A 842 -32.56 20.00 -1.69
CA GLU A 842 -31.75 18.79 -1.53
C GLU A 842 -31.32 18.65 -0.08
N LEU A 843 -31.97 17.76 0.67
CA LEU A 843 -31.30 17.16 1.83
C LEU A 843 -30.09 16.43 1.26
N TYR A 844 -28.88 16.95 1.53
CA TYR A 844 -27.65 16.23 1.24
C TYR A 844 -27.76 14.85 1.88
N VAL A 845 -27.93 13.84 1.03
CA VAL A 845 -27.68 12.48 1.42
C VAL A 845 -26.22 12.24 1.05
N PRO A 846 -25.36 11.83 2.00
CA PRO A 846 -24.02 11.37 1.66
C PRO A 846 -24.12 10.46 0.44
N LEU A 847 -23.21 10.62 -0.52
CA LEU A 847 -23.22 10.06 -1.88
C LEU A 847 -23.59 8.56 -2.05
N LEU A 848 -23.81 7.81 -0.97
CA LEU A 848 -24.15 6.40 -0.90
C LEU A 848 -25.63 6.03 -1.11
N TYR A 849 -26.58 6.99 -1.24
CA TYR A 849 -28.02 6.66 -1.30
C TYR A 849 -28.74 7.00 -2.62
N ARG A 850 -28.02 7.33 -3.71
CA ARG A 850 -28.67 7.62 -5.01
C ARG A 850 -28.79 6.42 -5.96
N PHE A 851 -28.30 5.23 -5.61
CA PHE A 851 -28.29 4.09 -6.53
C PHE A 851 -29.00 2.84 -6.00
N HIS A 852 -30.25 2.98 -5.56
CA HIS A 852 -31.22 1.88 -5.41
C HIS A 852 -32.63 2.34 -5.88
N ARG A 853 -32.71 2.87 -7.10
CA ARG A 853 -33.95 2.95 -7.87
C ARG A 853 -33.70 2.63 -9.33
#